data_AF-A0AAN6WWB9-F1
#
_entry.id   AF-A0AAN6WWB9-F1
#
_cell.length_a   1.000
_cell.length_b   1.000
_cell.length_c   1.000
_cell.angle_alpha   90.00
_cell.angle_beta   90.00
_cell.angle_gamma   90.00
#
_symmetry.space_group_name_H-M   'P 1'
#
loop_
_entity.id
_entity.type
_entity.pdbx_description
1 polymer ?
#
loop_
_entity_poly.entity_id
_entity_poly.type
_entity_poly.pdbx_seq_one_letter_code
_entity_poly.pdbx_strand_id
1 'polypeptide(L)'
;MGPQAHIRRFDVKSIAIIGAGPCGLAAAKYLTAQNVFERIDVLEQQSEVGGVWKYSSRTLDNHRVPQVSPECPPDLPLAGGNDTPPIFPSPMYEVLHTNIPRALMPFTDFPFEKDLLIFPSRQDVQDYLVKYSQDIRHLIKFSNQVEDVRLRQADGKDQWDVEVRSLKTQELTSAAYDAVVVASGHYSIVYIPEIKGIADFHKAHPEVISHSKYYRTPGPFTDKKVIVVGNAASGLDIAAQISKVSQKPLLLAVRTATSEANLAYSGAEEVPQIEEFLVDDRAVRFQDGRIEKNIDAVIFATGYLYSFPFLKSLEPPLVPDGRRVRGLYKHLFHIDHPTLVFPGLPMKVVPFPVSQSQAAIFSRIWANVLPLPSVEEMRRWEDEEAENRGSNYHVWPVGGDSEYINSVYDWISRSGTPGKEPPHWSPELVWQRTIHMKAKLQFELEGRKAKSLEELGFEYRPDQEPNAGHSHKPAQINNSISKMREQSDGLIISAILGGPSRLECPPGAAVALHLPQVAPSPCHCSGNITDNCVTMDTPAYRPADDSSNSRPSGDGEKPLPLNFSHHYSEVTKRRLPSKIKAVYKFFQIPGILNVAGGLPNPHFFPFDTLEAQTAKPERWTPTPNYPGEASSAATPASGPAAPTHITVPSQSNEKDLLKKVDLATALQYGMAQGYPPLLSWVRQFTRENLHPNVPYRDGPEVILTNGSTDGFSKALNLFVSEWRDTDDIRDRPGMLCETFVYTNVPNQAMPLGVQMVPVKADESGMSPEDLEDVLANWDPSRGKRPHLMYTVTLGHNPTGVLLSVERKKQIYAICSKYDVIIIEDEPYWYLQFPSAAAEEAKSRKASLPADLEKQTSSTAKDDDDFMASLTPSFTALDVDGRVVRLDTFSKTVAPGCRLGWITAQPALIERFERINEATTQQPSGFVQALVSSLVLGPSSTSSSTSALSRFSLLPASKKLSFKGWQTQGFIRWLAGLRGSYERRMVRMCRILDSGSEILSVAQSRRSDWQIVNKRKLYTFQWPRAGMFVWLRMELESHPLFGARMGNGSPLKGLALSTALMIFLTTKPYRVLVGTGAIFSATEKIREEEGWKYFRLCFAAEEEDNVDLAAERFVDGVHAFWSVRDMEVIEKLLEEVGGLETQSEEEGEQELMQLGGFMGC
;
A
#
# COMPACT_ATOMS: atom_id res chain seq x y z
N MET A 1 37.47 18.77 -3.64
CA MET A 1 36.49 18.93 -4.74
C MET A 1 35.93 17.55 -5.04
N GLY A 2 34.73 17.24 -4.55
CA GLY A 2 34.05 15.99 -4.92
C GLY A 2 33.55 16.07 -6.38
N PRO A 3 33.23 14.94 -7.02
CA PRO A 3 32.74 14.95 -8.39
C PRO A 3 31.44 15.77 -8.42
N GLN A 4 31.47 16.90 -9.13
CA GLN A 4 30.26 17.66 -9.46
C GLN A 4 29.36 16.71 -10.24
N ALA A 5 28.15 16.46 -9.75
CA ALA A 5 27.11 15.86 -10.57
C ALA A 5 26.99 16.72 -11.84
N HIS A 6 27.15 16.13 -13.01
CA HIS A 6 27.04 16.84 -14.27
C HIS A 6 25.60 17.40 -14.38
N ILE A 7 25.41 18.69 -14.08
CA ILE A 7 24.13 19.37 -14.33
C ILE A 7 23.95 19.41 -15.85
N ARG A 8 22.94 18.71 -16.37
CA ARG A 8 22.58 18.74 -17.79
C ARG A 8 22.20 20.18 -18.14
N ARG A 9 22.98 20.80 -19.02
CA ARG A 9 22.66 22.12 -19.57
C ARG A 9 21.87 21.97 -20.86
N PHE A 10 20.81 22.76 -21.00
CA PHE A 10 19.97 22.85 -22.18
C PHE A 10 20.45 24.00 -23.08
N ASP A 11 20.51 23.76 -24.39
CA ASP A 11 20.76 24.79 -25.40
C ASP A 11 19.48 25.00 -26.21
N VAL A 12 18.43 25.46 -25.52
CA VAL A 12 17.10 25.65 -26.11
C VAL A 12 16.91 27.12 -26.47
N LYS A 13 16.72 27.40 -27.77
CA LYS A 13 16.48 28.75 -28.30
C LYS A 13 15.15 28.86 -29.03
N SER A 14 14.73 27.78 -29.68
CA SER A 14 13.53 27.68 -30.50
C SER A 14 12.59 26.59 -29.97
N ILE A 15 11.32 26.94 -29.78
CA ILE A 15 10.33 26.06 -29.14
C ILE A 15 9.06 25.98 -29.99
N ALA A 16 8.59 24.76 -30.25
CA ALA A 16 7.27 24.51 -30.81
C ALA A 16 6.30 24.07 -29.71
N ILE A 17 5.16 24.75 -29.59
CA ILE A 17 4.06 24.37 -28.70
C ILE A 17 2.91 23.86 -29.57
N ILE A 18 2.55 22.59 -29.40
CA ILE A 18 1.49 21.94 -30.20
C ILE A 18 0.17 22.10 -29.45
N GLY A 19 -0.73 22.94 -29.95
CA GLY A 19 -2.05 23.25 -29.40
C GLY A 19 -2.11 24.56 -28.61
N ALA A 20 -3.17 25.35 -28.83
CA ALA A 20 -3.47 26.61 -28.14
C ALA A 20 -4.70 26.46 -27.21
N GLY A 21 -4.79 25.31 -26.53
CA GLY A 21 -5.66 25.11 -25.37
C GLY A 21 -5.06 25.69 -24.08
N PRO A 22 -5.70 25.46 -22.92
CA PRO A 22 -5.22 25.97 -21.63
C PRO A 22 -3.73 25.66 -21.35
N CYS A 23 -3.30 24.42 -21.61
CA CYS A 23 -1.91 24.00 -21.40
C CYS A 23 -0.93 24.76 -22.30
N GLY A 24 -1.29 24.99 -23.58
CA GLY A 24 -0.44 25.69 -24.54
C GLY A 24 -0.36 27.18 -24.28
N LEU A 25 -1.46 27.81 -23.88
CA LEU A 25 -1.48 29.22 -23.48
C LEU A 25 -0.64 29.46 -22.21
N ALA A 26 -0.74 28.57 -21.22
CA ALA A 26 0.14 28.61 -20.05
C ALA A 26 1.61 28.42 -20.46
N ALA A 27 1.93 27.41 -21.26
CA ALA A 27 3.29 27.18 -21.76
C ALA A 27 3.88 28.41 -22.44
N ALA A 28 3.15 29.02 -23.38
CA ALA A 28 3.59 30.21 -24.11
C ALA A 28 3.90 31.36 -23.16
N LYS A 29 3.00 31.70 -22.21
CA LYS A 29 3.24 32.80 -21.27
C LYS A 29 4.41 32.56 -20.32
N TYR A 30 4.57 31.36 -19.77
CA TYR A 30 5.70 31.06 -18.88
C TYR A 30 7.03 31.04 -19.63
N LEU A 31 7.07 30.53 -20.87
CA LEU A 31 8.26 30.55 -21.71
C LEU A 31 8.64 31.99 -22.12
N THR A 32 7.68 32.78 -22.60
CA THR A 32 7.90 34.20 -22.93
C THR A 32 8.41 34.99 -21.72
N ALA A 33 7.89 34.72 -20.53
CA ALA A 33 8.30 35.39 -19.30
C ALA A 33 9.76 35.11 -18.87
N GLN A 34 10.41 34.06 -19.41
CA GLN A 34 11.83 33.81 -19.14
C GLN A 34 12.74 34.78 -19.90
N ASN A 35 12.29 35.35 -21.02
CA ASN A 35 13.04 36.33 -21.83
C ASN A 35 14.44 35.84 -22.29
N VAL A 36 14.61 34.53 -22.51
CA VAL A 36 15.87 33.91 -22.98
C VAL A 36 15.71 33.10 -24.28
N PHE A 37 14.48 32.83 -24.70
CA PHE A 37 14.19 32.06 -25.91
C PHE A 37 14.02 33.00 -27.12
N GLU A 38 14.66 32.65 -28.25
CA GLU A 38 14.69 33.48 -29.46
C GLU A 38 13.40 33.32 -30.29
N ARG A 39 12.78 32.13 -30.27
CA ARG A 39 11.59 31.82 -31.08
C ARG A 39 10.65 30.89 -30.32
N ILE A 40 9.38 31.29 -30.20
CA ILE A 40 8.31 30.45 -29.66
C ILE A 40 7.17 30.46 -30.68
N ASP A 41 6.82 29.30 -31.21
CA ASP A 41 5.68 29.13 -32.12
C ASP A 41 4.62 28.24 -31.47
N VAL A 42 3.37 28.70 -31.40
CA VAL A 42 2.21 27.89 -30.99
C VAL A 42 1.47 27.45 -32.24
N LEU A 43 1.39 26.15 -32.48
CA LEU A 43 0.77 25.54 -33.66
C LEU A 43 -0.64 25.07 -33.28
N GLU A 44 -1.68 25.71 -33.82
CA GLU A 44 -3.08 25.41 -33.50
C GLU A 44 -3.85 25.02 -34.76
N GLN A 45 -4.39 23.80 -34.78
CA GLN A 45 -5.15 23.29 -35.94
C GLN A 45 -6.49 24.01 -36.10
N GLN A 46 -7.07 24.51 -35.01
CA GLN A 46 -8.32 25.24 -35.05
C GLN A 46 -8.09 26.70 -35.49
N SER A 47 -9.17 27.36 -35.90
CA SER A 47 -9.15 28.79 -36.25
C SER A 47 -9.14 29.77 -35.08
N GLU A 48 -9.17 29.28 -33.84
CA GLU A 48 -9.25 30.09 -32.62
C GLU A 48 -8.76 29.25 -31.43
N VAL A 49 -8.32 29.90 -30.36
CA VAL A 49 -7.88 29.28 -29.11
C VAL A 49 -9.04 28.60 -28.37
N GLY A 50 -8.69 27.75 -27.40
CA GLY A 50 -9.64 27.11 -26.50
C GLY A 50 -9.45 25.60 -26.36
N GLY A 51 -8.72 24.96 -27.28
CA GLY A 51 -8.52 23.52 -27.28
C GLY A 51 -9.87 22.78 -27.25
N VAL A 52 -10.07 21.91 -26.26
CA VAL A 52 -11.35 21.20 -26.07
C VAL A 52 -12.52 22.15 -25.81
N TRP A 53 -12.31 23.32 -25.21
CA TRP A 53 -13.37 24.27 -24.89
C TRP A 53 -13.93 25.01 -26.10
N LYS A 54 -13.24 24.94 -27.25
CA LYS A 54 -13.77 25.47 -28.50
C LYS A 54 -14.87 24.56 -29.00
N TYR A 55 -16.11 24.99 -28.78
CA TYR A 55 -17.30 24.25 -29.18
C TYR A 55 -17.46 24.17 -30.69
N SER A 56 -17.86 23.00 -31.19
CA SER A 56 -18.29 22.79 -32.56
C SER A 56 -19.70 22.23 -32.57
N SER A 57 -20.64 22.90 -33.24
CA SER A 57 -22.02 22.41 -33.36
C SER A 57 -22.15 21.18 -34.25
N ARG A 58 -21.13 20.88 -35.08
CA ARG A 58 -21.05 19.69 -35.94
C ARG A 58 -20.29 18.56 -35.25
N THR A 59 -20.68 17.33 -35.58
CA THR A 59 -20.08 16.09 -35.09
C THR A 59 -19.68 15.19 -36.25
N LEU A 60 -18.94 14.12 -35.97
CA LEU A 60 -18.67 13.08 -36.95
C LEU A 60 -19.93 12.23 -37.14
N ASP A 61 -20.31 11.96 -38.39
CA ASP A 61 -21.44 11.08 -38.73
C ASP A 61 -21.11 9.60 -38.52
N ASN A 62 -19.82 9.24 -38.53
CA ASN A 62 -19.36 7.86 -38.37
C ASN A 62 -18.09 7.82 -37.49
N HIS A 63 -18.02 6.84 -36.59
CA HIS A 63 -16.89 6.63 -35.69
C HIS A 63 -16.67 5.14 -35.49
N ARG A 64 -15.44 4.77 -35.11
CA ARG A 64 -15.08 3.36 -34.94
C ARG A 64 -15.76 2.80 -33.69
N VAL A 65 -16.43 1.65 -33.83
CA VAL A 65 -17.03 0.88 -32.75
C VAL A 65 -16.70 -0.60 -32.94
N PRO A 66 -16.06 -1.26 -31.96
CA PRO A 66 -15.48 -0.68 -30.75
C PRO A 66 -14.21 0.13 -31.08
N GLN A 67 -13.76 0.94 -30.12
CA GLN A 67 -12.56 1.75 -30.24
C GLN A 67 -11.65 1.51 -29.04
N VAL A 68 -10.69 0.60 -29.22
CA VAL A 68 -9.77 0.12 -28.17
C VAL A 68 -8.31 0.46 -28.45
N SER A 69 -7.98 0.95 -29.65
CA SER A 69 -6.61 1.29 -30.05
C SER A 69 -6.40 2.80 -30.13
N PRO A 70 -5.26 3.33 -29.65
CA PRO A 70 -4.90 4.74 -29.82
C PRO A 70 -4.43 5.07 -31.24
N GLU A 71 -4.16 4.06 -32.07
CA GLU A 71 -3.67 4.20 -33.45
C GLU A 71 -4.81 4.60 -34.38
N CYS A 72 -5.10 5.90 -34.40
CA CYS A 72 -6.04 6.50 -35.32
C CYS A 72 -5.37 7.65 -36.06
N PRO A 73 -5.69 7.86 -37.35
CA PRO A 73 -5.26 9.05 -38.04
C PRO A 73 -5.80 10.29 -37.30
N PRO A 74 -5.10 11.44 -37.36
CA PRO A 74 -5.61 12.70 -36.84
C PRO A 74 -7.03 12.97 -37.37
N ASP A 75 -7.90 13.53 -36.52
CA ASP A 75 -9.23 13.98 -36.95
C ASP A 75 -9.06 14.91 -38.16
N LEU A 76 -9.79 14.63 -39.23
CA LEU A 76 -9.87 15.56 -40.36
C LEU A 76 -10.84 16.69 -40.02
N PRO A 77 -10.64 17.91 -40.56
CA PRO A 77 -11.60 18.98 -40.38
C PRO A 77 -12.97 18.57 -40.97
N LEU A 78 -14.03 18.68 -40.17
CA LEU A 78 -15.44 18.39 -40.56
C LEU A 78 -15.94 19.36 -41.64
N ALA A 79 -15.33 20.53 -41.70
CA ALA A 79 -15.54 21.54 -42.71
C ALA A 79 -14.28 22.42 -42.75
N GLY A 80 -13.91 22.88 -43.94
CA GLY A 80 -12.77 23.76 -44.17
C GLY A 80 -12.35 23.78 -45.64
N GLY A 81 -11.99 24.95 -46.13
CA GLY A 81 -11.47 25.23 -47.48
C GLY A 81 -10.80 26.61 -47.48
N ASN A 82 -10.37 27.12 -48.65
CA ASN A 82 -9.57 28.37 -48.71
C ASN A 82 -10.18 29.56 -47.93
N ASP A 83 -11.52 29.67 -47.85
CA ASP A 83 -12.24 30.78 -47.20
C ASP A 83 -13.08 30.40 -45.95
N THR A 84 -13.14 29.12 -45.57
CA THR A 84 -13.91 28.68 -44.38
C THR A 84 -13.00 28.15 -43.28
N PRO A 85 -13.10 28.66 -42.03
CA PRO A 85 -12.24 28.22 -40.94
C PRO A 85 -12.41 26.72 -40.65
N PRO A 86 -11.31 25.97 -40.36
CA PRO A 86 -11.40 24.55 -40.08
C PRO A 86 -12.18 24.28 -38.78
N ILE A 87 -13.08 23.29 -38.83
CA ILE A 87 -13.91 22.85 -37.70
C ILE A 87 -13.51 21.44 -37.30
N PHE A 88 -13.21 21.24 -36.03
CA PHE A 88 -12.89 19.92 -35.47
C PHE A 88 -13.96 19.50 -34.45
N PRO A 89 -14.21 18.19 -34.27
CA PRO A 89 -15.12 17.71 -33.24
C PRO A 89 -14.54 18.00 -31.85
N SER A 90 -15.32 18.68 -31.01
CA SER A 90 -15.00 18.93 -29.60
C SER A 90 -15.90 18.08 -28.69
N PRO A 91 -15.44 17.66 -27.49
CA PRO A 91 -16.27 16.98 -26.50
C PRO A 91 -17.26 17.91 -25.77
N MET A 92 -17.28 19.21 -26.09
CA MET A 92 -18.22 20.16 -25.50
C MET A 92 -19.62 20.04 -26.11
N TYR A 93 -20.65 20.20 -25.27
CA TYR A 93 -22.06 20.22 -25.67
C TYR A 93 -22.76 21.51 -25.21
N GLU A 94 -23.92 21.79 -25.79
CA GLU A 94 -24.50 23.13 -25.79
C GLU A 94 -24.73 23.71 -24.39
N VAL A 95 -25.32 22.92 -23.50
CA VAL A 95 -25.71 23.31 -22.14
C VAL A 95 -24.71 22.88 -21.06
N LEU A 96 -23.46 22.59 -21.45
CA LEU A 96 -22.39 22.20 -20.53
C LEU A 96 -22.04 23.35 -19.59
N HIS A 97 -22.03 23.04 -18.30
CA HIS A 97 -21.39 23.84 -17.26
C HIS A 97 -20.24 23.06 -16.67
N THR A 98 -19.21 23.75 -16.19
CA THR A 98 -18.10 23.09 -15.51
C THR A 98 -18.60 22.28 -14.32
N ASN A 99 -17.83 21.27 -13.94
CA ASN A 99 -17.95 20.58 -12.66
C ASN A 99 -16.99 21.15 -11.60
N ILE A 100 -16.30 22.24 -11.92
CA ILE A 100 -15.28 22.90 -11.09
C ILE A 100 -15.73 24.35 -10.84
N PRO A 101 -15.76 24.83 -9.57
CA PRO A 101 -16.09 26.20 -9.25
C PRO A 101 -15.16 27.21 -9.91
N ARG A 102 -15.70 28.39 -10.26
CA ARG A 102 -14.98 29.48 -10.94
C ARG A 102 -13.79 30.04 -10.17
N ALA A 103 -13.65 29.75 -8.89
CA ALA A 103 -12.49 30.16 -8.08
C ALA A 103 -11.30 29.20 -8.22
N LEU A 104 -11.53 27.91 -8.50
CA LEU A 104 -10.46 26.92 -8.62
C LEU A 104 -9.84 26.87 -10.02
N MET A 105 -10.63 27.17 -11.04
CA MET A 105 -10.27 26.95 -12.44
C MET A 105 -9.41 28.04 -13.13
N PRO A 106 -9.38 29.33 -12.77
CA PRO A 106 -8.67 30.34 -13.55
C PRO A 106 -7.15 30.21 -13.45
N PHE A 107 -6.46 30.95 -14.31
CA PHE A 107 -5.03 31.18 -14.20
C PHE A 107 -4.80 32.24 -13.12
N THR A 108 -3.81 32.07 -12.25
CA THR A 108 -3.63 32.91 -11.04
C THR A 108 -3.61 34.41 -11.32
N ASP A 109 -3.03 34.80 -12.45
CA ASP A 109 -2.86 36.20 -12.87
C ASP A 109 -4.04 36.76 -13.68
N PHE A 110 -5.07 35.96 -13.92
CA PHE A 110 -6.22 36.34 -14.72
C PHE A 110 -7.48 35.65 -14.19
N PRO A 111 -8.20 36.24 -13.21
CA PRO A 111 -9.40 35.62 -12.65
C PRO A 111 -10.59 35.65 -13.63
N PHE A 112 -11.55 34.75 -13.42
CA PHE A 112 -12.87 34.85 -14.07
C PHE A 112 -13.62 36.12 -13.65
N GLU A 113 -14.54 36.59 -14.49
CA GLU A 113 -15.41 37.72 -14.17
C GLU A 113 -16.30 37.41 -12.95
N LYS A 114 -16.51 38.42 -12.10
CA LYS A 114 -17.17 38.24 -10.79
C LYS A 114 -18.65 37.85 -10.89
N ASP A 115 -19.32 38.25 -11.98
CA ASP A 115 -20.76 38.09 -12.15
C ASP A 115 -21.17 36.76 -12.80
N LEU A 116 -20.21 35.90 -13.14
CA LEU A 116 -20.45 34.56 -13.68
C LEU A 116 -21.07 33.63 -12.64
N LEU A 117 -21.76 32.60 -13.13
CA LEU A 117 -22.25 31.49 -12.30
C LEU A 117 -21.07 30.80 -11.59
N ILE A 118 -21.33 30.24 -10.40
CA ILE A 118 -20.30 29.56 -9.61
C ILE A 118 -19.67 28.39 -10.38
N PHE A 119 -20.43 27.73 -11.24
CA PHE A 119 -19.95 26.79 -12.26
C PHE A 119 -20.13 27.42 -13.65
N PRO A 120 -19.08 27.99 -14.27
CA PRO A 120 -19.19 28.67 -15.56
C PRO A 120 -19.71 27.76 -16.68
N SER A 121 -20.35 28.35 -17.69
CA SER A 121 -20.71 27.63 -18.91
C SER A 121 -19.47 27.34 -19.77
N ARG A 122 -19.59 26.41 -20.72
CA ARG A 122 -18.52 26.18 -21.72
C ARG A 122 -18.14 27.45 -22.50
N GLN A 123 -19.09 28.37 -22.72
CA GLN A 123 -18.86 29.60 -23.48
C GLN A 123 -18.02 30.56 -22.63
N ASP A 124 -18.36 30.71 -21.35
CA ASP A 124 -17.61 31.55 -20.41
C ASP A 124 -16.13 31.13 -20.33
N VAL A 125 -15.87 29.81 -20.31
CA VAL A 125 -14.50 29.29 -20.31
C VAL A 125 -13.78 29.56 -21.62
N GLN A 126 -14.45 29.40 -22.77
CA GLN A 126 -13.84 29.71 -24.06
C GLN A 126 -13.51 31.20 -24.19
N ASP A 127 -14.45 32.08 -23.83
CA ASP A 127 -14.29 33.54 -23.89
C ASP A 127 -13.16 34.00 -22.95
N TYR A 128 -13.06 33.38 -21.77
CA TYR A 128 -11.95 33.56 -20.85
C TYR A 128 -10.59 33.23 -21.49
N LEU A 129 -10.47 32.08 -22.17
CA LEU A 129 -9.23 31.68 -22.85
C LEU A 129 -8.88 32.62 -24.02
N VAL A 130 -9.89 33.08 -24.78
CA VAL A 130 -9.71 34.08 -25.83
C VAL A 130 -9.16 35.38 -25.25
N LYS A 131 -9.72 35.86 -24.13
CA LYS A 131 -9.23 37.06 -23.43
C LYS A 131 -7.82 36.86 -22.87
N TYR A 132 -7.54 35.72 -22.24
CA TYR A 132 -6.22 35.39 -21.69
C TYR A 132 -5.13 35.34 -22.76
N SER A 133 -5.48 34.95 -24.00
CA SER A 133 -4.50 34.77 -25.09
C SER A 133 -4.04 36.07 -25.76
N GLN A 134 -4.71 37.21 -25.54
CA GLN A 134 -4.60 38.40 -26.40
C GLN A 134 -3.16 38.90 -26.61
N ASP A 135 -2.36 38.94 -25.55
CA ASP A 135 -0.96 39.38 -25.56
C ASP A 135 0.00 38.40 -26.24
N ILE A 136 -0.37 37.12 -26.37
CA ILE A 136 0.46 36.07 -26.99
C ILE A 136 -0.06 35.60 -28.35
N ARG A 137 -1.16 36.17 -28.88
CA ARG A 137 -1.74 35.74 -30.17
C ARG A 137 -0.77 35.82 -31.35
N HIS A 138 0.19 36.74 -31.30
CA HIS A 138 1.23 36.90 -32.31
C HIS A 138 2.17 35.67 -32.41
N LEU A 139 2.24 34.85 -31.37
CA LEU A 139 2.97 33.57 -31.35
C LEU A 139 2.15 32.42 -31.93
N ILE A 140 0.83 32.59 -32.11
CA ILE A 140 -0.10 31.52 -32.47
C ILE A 140 -0.34 31.47 -33.99
N LYS A 141 0.01 30.33 -34.58
CA LYS A 141 -0.24 29.99 -35.97
C LYS A 141 -1.51 29.14 -36.06
N PHE A 142 -2.64 29.81 -36.26
CA PHE A 142 -3.95 29.15 -36.40
C PHE A 142 -4.09 28.38 -37.70
N SER A 143 -5.01 27.41 -37.73
CA SER A 143 -5.29 26.55 -38.89
C SER A 143 -4.07 25.78 -39.39
N ASN A 144 -3.17 25.40 -38.48
CA ASN A 144 -1.96 24.65 -38.75
C ASN A 144 -2.02 23.31 -38.02
N GLN A 145 -2.15 22.22 -38.78
CA GLN A 145 -2.19 20.87 -38.24
C GLN A 145 -0.78 20.28 -38.25
N VAL A 146 -0.33 19.76 -37.11
CA VAL A 146 0.96 19.05 -37.01
C VAL A 146 0.76 17.62 -37.50
N GLU A 147 1.55 17.24 -38.51
CA GLU A 147 1.46 15.93 -39.17
C GLU A 147 2.52 14.96 -38.66
N ASP A 148 3.73 15.47 -38.37
CA ASP A 148 4.86 14.66 -37.95
C ASP A 148 5.83 15.49 -37.09
N VAL A 149 6.42 14.86 -36.09
CA VAL A 149 7.44 15.42 -35.19
C VAL A 149 8.54 14.39 -35.07
N ARG A 150 9.68 14.65 -35.72
CA ARG A 150 10.80 13.72 -35.82
C ARG A 150 11.99 14.23 -35.03
N LEU A 151 12.54 13.35 -34.19
CA LEU A 151 13.81 13.61 -33.53
C LEU A 151 14.95 13.49 -34.55
N ARG A 152 15.79 14.52 -34.62
CA ARG A 152 17.12 14.52 -35.22
C ARG A 152 18.14 14.78 -34.12
N GLN A 153 19.12 13.89 -33.97
CA GLN A 153 20.25 14.15 -33.10
C GLN A 153 21.42 14.70 -33.92
N ALA A 154 21.88 15.90 -33.58
CA ALA A 154 23.04 16.55 -34.20
C ALA A 154 24.00 17.00 -33.09
N ASP A 155 25.28 16.61 -33.18
CA ASP A 155 26.32 16.95 -32.21
C ASP A 155 25.97 16.66 -30.74
N GLY A 156 25.20 15.59 -30.49
CA GLY A 156 24.74 15.19 -29.16
C GLY A 156 23.59 16.04 -28.58
N LYS A 157 22.95 16.88 -29.40
CA LYS A 157 21.77 17.67 -29.05
C LYS A 157 20.51 17.14 -29.73
N ASP A 158 19.40 17.20 -29.01
CA ASP A 158 18.09 16.94 -29.60
C ASP A 158 17.67 18.13 -30.46
N GLN A 159 17.20 17.85 -31.67
CA GLN A 159 16.54 18.81 -32.55
C GLN A 159 15.28 18.13 -33.11
N TRP A 160 14.19 18.86 -33.21
CA TRP A 160 12.88 18.33 -33.58
C TRP A 160 12.41 18.95 -34.88
N ASP A 161 12.28 18.13 -35.93
CA ASP A 161 11.62 18.55 -37.16
C ASP A 161 10.12 18.43 -36.99
N VAL A 162 9.44 19.58 -37.01
CA VAL A 162 7.99 19.67 -36.90
C VAL A 162 7.42 19.98 -38.27
N GLU A 163 6.69 19.01 -38.83
CA GLU A 163 6.01 19.12 -40.12
C GLU A 163 4.56 19.57 -39.90
N VAL A 164 4.17 20.63 -40.60
CA VAL A 164 2.92 21.34 -40.40
C VAL A 164 2.20 21.53 -41.73
N ARG A 165 0.94 21.12 -41.78
CA ARG A 165 0.02 21.40 -42.87
C ARG A 165 -0.82 22.63 -42.55
N SER A 166 -0.76 23.64 -43.41
CA SER A 166 -1.72 24.74 -43.40
C SER A 166 -3.07 24.23 -43.90
N LEU A 167 -4.09 24.24 -43.06
CA LEU A 167 -5.45 23.81 -43.45
C LEU A 167 -6.13 24.80 -44.40
N LYS A 168 -5.59 26.02 -44.52
CA LYS A 168 -6.10 27.04 -45.45
C LYS A 168 -5.51 26.89 -46.85
N THR A 169 -4.20 26.69 -46.96
CA THR A 169 -3.49 26.63 -48.25
C THR A 169 -3.15 25.21 -48.69
N GLN A 170 -3.30 24.22 -47.80
CA GLN A 170 -2.84 22.84 -47.96
C GLN A 170 -1.33 22.67 -48.12
N GLU A 171 -0.57 23.76 -48.00
CA GLU A 171 0.88 23.77 -48.05
C GLU A 171 1.47 23.04 -46.84
N LEU A 172 2.46 22.19 -47.12
CA LEU A 172 3.22 21.46 -46.12
C LEU A 172 4.54 22.17 -45.90
N THR A 173 4.81 22.53 -44.65
CA THR A 173 6.06 23.19 -44.25
C THR A 173 6.73 22.40 -43.14
N SER A 174 8.05 22.49 -43.05
CA SER A 174 8.83 21.86 -41.98
C SER A 174 9.77 22.87 -41.36
N ALA A 175 9.88 22.86 -40.04
CA ALA A 175 10.80 23.70 -39.29
C ALA A 175 11.44 22.90 -38.15
N ALA A 176 12.72 23.16 -37.91
CA ALA A 176 13.47 22.57 -36.81
C ALA A 176 13.33 23.42 -35.53
N TYR A 177 13.16 22.75 -34.39
CA TYR A 177 13.07 23.36 -33.06
C TYR A 177 13.99 22.64 -32.08
N ASP A 178 14.47 23.34 -31.05
CA ASP A 178 15.32 22.75 -30.00
C ASP A 178 14.49 22.02 -28.94
N ALA A 179 13.23 22.43 -28.75
CA ALA A 179 12.31 21.79 -27.81
C ALA A 179 10.86 21.80 -28.30
N VAL A 180 10.07 20.84 -27.82
CA VAL A 180 8.66 20.64 -28.18
C VAL A 180 7.81 20.49 -26.92
N VAL A 181 6.75 21.30 -26.83
CA VAL A 181 5.70 21.17 -25.82
C VAL A 181 4.48 20.53 -26.47
N VAL A 182 4.13 19.31 -26.06
CA VAL A 182 2.93 18.61 -26.52
C VAL A 182 1.76 19.03 -25.64
N ALA A 183 1.16 20.18 -25.98
CA ALA A 183 0.01 20.75 -25.27
C ALA A 183 -1.35 20.38 -25.91
N SER A 184 -1.35 19.41 -26.81
CA SER A 184 -2.56 18.85 -27.42
C SER A 184 -3.17 17.81 -26.47
N GLY A 185 -4.47 17.94 -26.21
CA GLY A 185 -5.14 17.17 -25.16
C GLY A 185 -5.36 15.70 -25.53
N HIS A 186 -5.41 14.84 -24.51
CA HIS A 186 -5.73 13.40 -24.62
C HIS A 186 -7.23 13.11 -24.74
N TYR A 187 -8.07 14.13 -24.88
CA TYR A 187 -9.54 14.03 -24.99
C TYR A 187 -10.04 13.96 -26.44
N SER A 188 -9.21 13.45 -27.36
CA SER A 188 -9.56 13.34 -28.78
C SER A 188 -10.00 11.93 -29.17
N ILE A 189 -9.20 10.91 -28.85
CA ILE A 189 -9.52 9.53 -29.23
C ILE A 189 -10.44 8.93 -28.17
N VAL A 190 -11.70 8.68 -28.54
CA VAL A 190 -12.70 8.10 -27.63
C VAL A 190 -12.32 6.67 -27.26
N TYR A 191 -12.66 6.21 -26.06
CA TYR A 191 -12.54 4.80 -25.69
C TYR A 191 -13.92 4.15 -25.70
N ILE A 192 -14.16 3.21 -26.60
CA ILE A 192 -15.37 2.37 -26.62
C ILE A 192 -14.91 0.92 -26.43
N PRO A 193 -15.21 0.29 -25.28
CA PRO A 193 -14.71 -1.04 -24.97
C PRO A 193 -15.22 -2.08 -25.98
N GLU A 194 -14.43 -3.12 -26.21
CA GLU A 194 -14.89 -4.34 -26.85
C GLU A 194 -15.92 -5.03 -25.93
N ILE A 195 -17.12 -5.30 -26.47
CA ILE A 195 -18.22 -5.97 -25.79
C ILE A 195 -18.76 -6.99 -26.78
N LYS A 196 -19.09 -8.19 -26.30
CA LYS A 196 -19.56 -9.29 -27.15
C LYS A 196 -20.67 -8.81 -28.10
N GLY A 197 -20.49 -9.03 -29.40
CA GLY A 197 -21.46 -8.66 -30.45
C GLY A 197 -21.51 -7.18 -30.83
N ILE A 198 -20.74 -6.28 -30.19
CA ILE A 198 -20.83 -4.82 -30.44
C ILE A 198 -20.48 -4.43 -31.88
N ALA A 199 -19.48 -5.09 -32.47
CA ALA A 199 -19.04 -4.84 -33.84
C ALA A 199 -20.13 -5.21 -34.87
N ASP A 200 -20.73 -6.41 -34.72
CA ASP A 200 -21.81 -6.87 -35.59
C ASP A 200 -23.08 -6.04 -35.39
N PHE A 201 -23.37 -5.66 -34.16
CA PHE A 201 -24.47 -4.76 -33.82
C PHE A 201 -24.32 -3.39 -34.48
N HIS A 202 -23.15 -2.76 -34.35
CA HIS A 202 -22.89 -1.47 -34.97
C HIS A 202 -22.91 -1.56 -36.51
N LYS A 203 -22.42 -2.67 -37.08
CA LYS A 203 -22.50 -2.90 -38.53
C LYS A 203 -23.95 -2.98 -39.02
N ALA A 204 -24.84 -3.58 -38.25
CA ALA A 204 -26.26 -3.70 -38.58
C ALA A 204 -27.05 -2.41 -38.29
N HIS A 205 -26.69 -1.68 -37.22
CA HIS A 205 -27.38 -0.48 -36.73
C HIS A 205 -26.36 0.65 -36.41
N PRO A 206 -25.75 1.24 -37.45
CA PRO A 206 -24.61 2.18 -37.29
C PRO A 206 -24.95 3.46 -36.52
N GLU A 207 -26.21 3.86 -36.48
CA GLU A 207 -26.69 5.07 -35.82
C GLU A 207 -26.95 4.91 -34.31
N VAL A 208 -26.98 3.68 -33.78
CA VAL A 208 -27.40 3.42 -32.40
C VAL A 208 -26.29 3.70 -31.39
N ILE A 209 -25.06 3.31 -31.69
CA ILE A 209 -23.93 3.47 -30.75
C ILE A 209 -23.24 4.80 -31.00
N SER A 210 -23.01 5.56 -29.92
CA SER A 210 -22.28 6.83 -29.94
C SER A 210 -21.40 6.98 -28.70
N HIS A 211 -20.63 8.08 -28.65
CA HIS A 211 -19.80 8.45 -27.51
C HIS A 211 -20.14 9.89 -27.05
N SER A 212 -19.92 10.17 -25.77
CA SER A 212 -20.14 11.49 -25.15
C SER A 212 -19.44 12.64 -25.89
N LYS A 213 -18.32 12.39 -26.59
CA LYS A 213 -17.62 13.37 -27.46
C LYS A 213 -18.56 13.97 -28.53
N TYR A 214 -19.52 13.19 -29.00
CA TYR A 214 -20.43 13.54 -30.11
C TYR A 214 -21.82 13.97 -29.62
N TYR A 215 -22.07 13.99 -28.32
CA TYR A 215 -23.31 14.54 -27.77
C TYR A 215 -23.32 16.07 -27.92
N ARG A 216 -24.48 16.67 -28.21
CA ARG A 216 -24.64 18.14 -28.37
C ARG A 216 -25.83 18.69 -27.59
N THR A 217 -26.99 18.06 -27.76
CA THR A 217 -28.24 18.44 -27.12
C THR A 217 -29.08 17.20 -26.84
N PRO A 218 -30.05 17.27 -25.91
CA PRO A 218 -30.91 16.13 -25.60
C PRO A 218 -32.01 15.91 -26.67
N GLY A 219 -32.33 16.93 -27.48
CA GLY A 219 -33.43 16.89 -28.46
C GLY A 219 -33.48 15.66 -29.38
N PRO A 220 -32.36 15.20 -29.97
CA PRO A 220 -32.31 14.00 -30.81
C PRO A 220 -32.70 12.68 -30.12
N PHE A 221 -32.86 12.69 -28.80
CA PHE A 221 -33.22 11.54 -27.97
C PHE A 221 -34.68 11.57 -27.51
N THR A 222 -35.49 12.52 -28.00
CA THR A 222 -36.93 12.60 -27.68
C THR A 222 -37.64 11.31 -28.04
N ASP A 223 -38.42 10.76 -27.10
CA ASP A 223 -39.20 9.51 -27.22
C ASP A 223 -38.38 8.25 -27.59
N LYS A 224 -37.04 8.33 -27.55
CA LYS A 224 -36.14 7.20 -27.82
C LYS A 224 -35.83 6.40 -26.57
N LYS A 225 -35.56 5.11 -26.74
CA LYS A 225 -35.04 4.25 -25.68
C LYS A 225 -33.52 4.32 -25.62
N VAL A 226 -32.99 4.86 -24.52
CA VAL A 226 -31.57 5.25 -24.41
C VAL A 226 -30.87 4.53 -23.27
N ILE A 227 -29.63 4.11 -23.54
CA ILE A 227 -28.67 3.64 -22.54
C ILE A 227 -27.49 4.60 -22.49
N VAL A 228 -27.11 5.06 -21.30
CA VAL A 228 -25.85 5.78 -21.05
C VAL A 228 -24.91 4.84 -20.32
N VAL A 229 -23.67 4.69 -20.81
CA VAL A 229 -22.67 3.79 -20.22
C VAL A 229 -21.60 4.60 -19.49
N GLY A 230 -21.56 4.46 -18.16
CA GLY A 230 -20.63 5.17 -17.27
C GLY A 230 -21.28 6.32 -16.49
N ASN A 231 -20.89 6.47 -15.21
CA ASN A 231 -21.46 7.41 -14.24
C ASN A 231 -20.46 8.45 -13.71
N ALA A 232 -19.43 8.78 -14.49
CA ALA A 232 -18.55 9.93 -14.21
C ALA A 232 -19.24 11.25 -14.61
N ALA A 233 -18.53 12.38 -14.53
CA ALA A 233 -19.08 13.73 -14.75
C ALA A 233 -19.92 13.86 -16.04
N SER A 234 -19.38 13.48 -17.20
CA SER A 234 -20.13 13.55 -18.46
C SER A 234 -21.30 12.56 -18.53
N GLY A 235 -21.14 11.35 -17.98
CA GLY A 235 -22.19 10.34 -17.99
C GLY A 235 -23.43 10.77 -17.21
N LEU A 236 -23.23 11.31 -16.00
CA LEU A 236 -24.31 11.82 -15.16
C LEU A 236 -24.98 13.07 -15.75
N ASP A 237 -24.21 14.04 -16.27
CA ASP A 237 -24.81 15.26 -16.86
C ASP A 237 -25.58 14.95 -18.14
N ILE A 238 -25.05 14.09 -19.02
CA ILE A 238 -25.74 13.67 -20.24
C ILE A 238 -27.00 12.86 -19.90
N ALA A 239 -26.92 11.92 -18.95
CA ALA A 239 -28.07 11.15 -18.50
C ALA A 239 -29.18 12.06 -17.93
N ALA A 240 -28.82 13.05 -17.09
CA ALA A 240 -29.75 14.04 -16.52
C ALA A 240 -30.43 14.91 -17.58
N GLN A 241 -29.76 15.18 -18.70
CA GLN A 241 -30.34 15.95 -19.81
C GLN A 241 -31.26 15.09 -20.68
N ILE A 242 -30.85 13.86 -20.99
CA ILE A 242 -31.61 12.97 -21.87
C ILE A 242 -32.85 12.41 -21.16
N SER A 243 -32.78 12.09 -19.87
CA SER A 243 -33.90 11.50 -19.10
C SER A 243 -35.13 12.41 -19.04
N LYS A 244 -34.98 13.69 -19.35
CA LYS A 244 -36.07 14.68 -19.44
C LYS A 244 -36.87 14.58 -20.73
N VAL A 245 -36.33 13.97 -21.79
CA VAL A 245 -36.94 13.92 -23.12
C VAL A 245 -37.09 12.50 -23.67
N SER A 246 -36.28 11.54 -23.21
CA SER A 246 -36.30 10.16 -23.70
C SER A 246 -37.49 9.36 -23.18
N GLN A 247 -37.73 8.21 -23.80
CA GLN A 247 -38.61 7.20 -23.23
C GLN A 247 -38.09 6.78 -21.85
N LYS A 248 -38.99 6.66 -20.88
CA LYS A 248 -38.64 6.21 -19.52
C LYS A 248 -38.84 4.69 -19.38
N PRO A 249 -37.95 4.00 -18.64
CA PRO A 249 -36.75 4.53 -17.98
C PRO A 249 -35.59 4.76 -18.97
N LEU A 250 -34.80 5.83 -18.76
CA LEU A 250 -33.44 5.89 -19.30
C LEU A 250 -32.57 4.93 -18.50
N LEU A 251 -31.77 4.11 -19.16
CA LEU A 251 -30.91 3.14 -18.47
C LEU A 251 -29.49 3.69 -18.31
N LEU A 252 -28.96 3.62 -17.10
CA LEU A 252 -27.59 4.00 -16.78
C LEU A 252 -26.78 2.73 -16.44
N ALA A 253 -25.98 2.27 -17.40
CA ALA A 253 -25.16 1.07 -17.25
C ALA A 253 -23.82 1.39 -16.56
N VAL A 254 -23.55 0.77 -15.40
CA VAL A 254 -22.39 1.12 -14.56
C VAL A 254 -21.57 -0.09 -14.12
N ARG A 255 -20.28 0.14 -13.86
CA ARG A 255 -19.37 -0.83 -13.21
C ARG A 255 -19.38 -0.70 -11.68
N THR A 256 -19.62 0.50 -11.20
CA THR A 256 -19.58 0.87 -9.78
C THR A 256 -20.85 1.63 -9.48
N ALA A 257 -21.53 1.26 -8.40
CA ALA A 257 -22.82 1.83 -8.02
C ALA A 257 -22.78 3.36 -7.95
N THR A 258 -23.81 4.00 -8.48
CA THR A 258 -24.01 5.45 -8.41
C THR A 258 -24.58 5.80 -7.03
N SER A 259 -24.12 6.91 -6.43
CA SER A 259 -24.74 7.38 -5.18
C SER A 259 -26.20 7.74 -5.40
N GLU A 260 -27.04 7.54 -4.38
CA GLU A 260 -28.48 7.80 -4.44
C GLU A 260 -28.81 9.20 -4.96
N ALA A 261 -28.09 10.22 -4.49
CA ALA A 261 -28.30 11.60 -4.91
C ALA A 261 -27.92 11.85 -6.39
N ASN A 262 -26.87 11.21 -6.90
CA ASN A 262 -26.48 11.31 -8.32
C ASN A 262 -27.43 10.51 -9.22
N LEU A 263 -27.92 9.36 -8.74
CA LEU A 263 -28.91 8.57 -9.46
C LEU A 263 -30.22 9.35 -9.57
N ALA A 264 -30.70 9.94 -8.47
CA ALA A 264 -31.86 10.82 -8.46
C ALA A 264 -31.70 12.03 -9.40
N TYR A 265 -30.53 12.68 -9.39
CA TYR A 265 -30.21 13.77 -10.32
C TYR A 265 -30.24 13.34 -11.79
N SER A 266 -29.66 12.18 -12.11
CA SER A 266 -29.66 11.68 -13.49
C SER A 266 -31.06 11.32 -14.00
N GLY A 267 -32.00 11.01 -13.09
CA GLY A 267 -33.35 10.57 -13.45
C GLY A 267 -33.38 9.24 -14.20
N ALA A 268 -32.29 8.48 -14.10
CA ALA A 268 -32.08 7.20 -14.77
C ALA A 268 -32.39 6.02 -13.84
N GLU A 269 -32.63 4.86 -14.44
CA GLU A 269 -32.60 3.57 -13.77
C GLU A 269 -31.19 2.98 -13.91
N GLU A 270 -30.54 2.67 -12.78
CA GLU A 270 -29.23 2.03 -12.80
C GLU A 270 -29.37 0.54 -13.20
N VAL A 271 -28.52 0.11 -14.14
CA VAL A 271 -28.42 -1.29 -14.58
C VAL A 271 -26.96 -1.75 -14.56
N PRO A 272 -26.70 -3.07 -14.44
CA PRO A 272 -25.34 -3.61 -14.53
C PRO A 272 -24.68 -3.33 -15.88
N GLN A 273 -23.40 -3.67 -16.01
CA GLN A 273 -22.70 -3.52 -17.28
C GLN A 273 -23.37 -4.36 -18.39
N ILE A 274 -23.28 -3.86 -19.62
CA ILE A 274 -23.68 -4.61 -20.81
C ILE A 274 -22.72 -5.80 -20.97
N GLU A 275 -23.27 -7.00 -21.02
CA GLU A 275 -22.55 -8.24 -21.29
C GLU A 275 -22.45 -8.51 -22.80
N GLU A 276 -23.54 -8.28 -23.54
CA GLU A 276 -23.65 -8.63 -24.96
C GLU A 276 -24.62 -7.71 -25.72
N PHE A 277 -24.23 -7.32 -26.94
CA PHE A 277 -25.11 -6.70 -27.93
C PHE A 277 -25.73 -7.78 -28.82
N LEU A 278 -27.05 -7.73 -29.00
CA LEU A 278 -27.84 -8.68 -29.77
C LEU A 278 -28.39 -7.96 -31.01
N VAL A 279 -27.98 -8.39 -32.20
CA VAL A 279 -28.32 -7.74 -33.48
C VAL A 279 -29.83 -7.71 -33.71
N ASP A 280 -30.49 -8.83 -33.43
CA ASP A 280 -31.94 -8.97 -33.54
C ASP A 280 -32.65 -8.09 -32.51
N ASP A 281 -33.75 -7.46 -32.91
CA ASP A 281 -34.57 -6.56 -32.08
C ASP A 281 -33.83 -5.33 -31.50
N ARG A 282 -32.62 -4.98 -31.99
CA ARG A 282 -31.75 -3.94 -31.40
C ARG A 282 -31.64 -4.09 -29.88
N ALA A 283 -31.22 -5.27 -29.41
CA ALA A 283 -31.27 -5.60 -28.00
C ALA A 283 -29.88 -5.63 -27.34
N VAL A 284 -29.86 -5.46 -26.01
CA VAL A 284 -28.67 -5.66 -25.17
C VAL A 284 -28.99 -6.61 -24.01
N ARG A 285 -28.02 -7.41 -23.61
CA ARG A 285 -28.05 -8.25 -22.41
C ARG A 285 -27.12 -7.63 -21.36
N PHE A 286 -27.62 -7.44 -20.14
CA PHE A 286 -26.84 -7.00 -18.99
C PHE A 286 -26.31 -8.21 -18.19
N GLN A 287 -25.29 -7.99 -17.36
CA GLN A 287 -24.65 -9.05 -16.57
C GLN A 287 -25.57 -9.78 -15.57
N ASP A 288 -26.71 -9.21 -15.20
CA ASP A 288 -27.73 -9.86 -14.38
C ASP A 288 -28.69 -10.75 -15.19
N GLY A 289 -28.48 -10.86 -16.51
CA GLY A 289 -29.31 -11.60 -17.44
C GLY A 289 -30.50 -10.83 -17.99
N ARG A 290 -30.77 -9.59 -17.55
CA ARG A 290 -31.82 -8.74 -18.13
C ARG A 290 -31.52 -8.47 -19.60
N ILE A 291 -32.54 -8.64 -20.45
CA ILE A 291 -32.47 -8.30 -21.87
C ILE A 291 -33.37 -7.10 -22.13
N GLU A 292 -32.81 -6.04 -22.69
CA GLU A 292 -33.54 -4.85 -23.08
C GLU A 292 -33.57 -4.73 -24.60
N LYS A 293 -34.77 -4.68 -25.18
CA LYS A 293 -35.00 -4.65 -26.64
C LYS A 293 -35.37 -3.26 -27.16
N ASN A 294 -35.31 -3.09 -28.48
CA ASN A 294 -35.68 -1.86 -29.19
C ASN A 294 -34.87 -0.66 -28.68
N ILE A 295 -33.56 -0.84 -28.50
CA ILE A 295 -32.66 0.24 -28.11
C ILE A 295 -32.46 1.15 -29.31
N ASP A 296 -32.67 2.45 -29.11
CA ASP A 296 -32.54 3.47 -30.17
C ASP A 296 -31.24 4.27 -30.05
N ALA A 297 -30.63 4.32 -28.85
CA ALA A 297 -29.32 4.91 -28.66
C ALA A 297 -28.55 4.30 -27.46
N VAL A 298 -27.24 4.12 -27.63
CA VAL A 298 -26.29 3.79 -26.57
C VAL A 298 -25.16 4.82 -26.58
N ILE A 299 -25.02 5.59 -25.51
CA ILE A 299 -24.01 6.65 -25.40
C ILE A 299 -22.92 6.21 -24.42
N PHE A 300 -21.73 5.96 -24.94
CA PHE A 300 -20.57 5.66 -24.13
C PHE A 300 -19.98 6.93 -23.51
N ALA A 301 -19.89 6.97 -22.18
CA ALA A 301 -19.18 7.98 -21.39
C ALA A 301 -17.96 7.35 -20.69
N THR A 302 -17.20 6.55 -21.44
CA THR A 302 -16.15 5.65 -20.96
C THR A 302 -14.74 6.25 -21.02
N GLY A 303 -14.62 7.52 -21.40
CA GLY A 303 -13.35 8.26 -21.41
C GLY A 303 -12.62 8.19 -22.75
N TYR A 304 -11.31 8.42 -22.71
CA TYR A 304 -10.48 8.62 -23.90
C TYR A 304 -9.18 7.83 -23.79
N LEU A 305 -8.57 7.55 -24.94
CA LEU A 305 -7.22 7.00 -25.05
C LEU A 305 -6.22 8.13 -25.26
N TYR A 306 -5.06 8.05 -24.61
CA TYR A 306 -3.90 8.86 -24.99
C TYR A 306 -3.50 8.52 -26.42
N SER A 307 -3.18 9.52 -27.23
CA SER A 307 -2.72 9.32 -28.60
C SER A 307 -1.98 10.55 -29.11
N PHE A 308 -0.79 10.33 -29.66
CA PHE A 308 0.05 11.36 -30.26
C PHE A 308 0.55 10.87 -31.63
N PRO A 309 -0.33 10.80 -32.65
CA PRO A 309 -0.03 10.15 -33.93
C PRO A 309 1.12 10.84 -34.70
N PHE A 310 1.39 12.11 -34.41
CA PHE A 310 2.50 12.87 -34.96
C PHE A 310 3.87 12.54 -34.31
N LEU A 311 3.93 11.70 -33.27
CA LEU A 311 5.19 11.25 -32.62
C LEU A 311 5.52 9.78 -32.92
N LYS A 312 5.02 9.25 -34.04
CA LYS A 312 5.15 7.84 -34.44
C LYS A 312 6.59 7.35 -34.65
N SER A 313 7.56 8.25 -34.84
CA SER A 313 8.96 7.89 -35.07
C SER A 313 9.78 7.73 -33.79
N LEU A 314 9.20 8.02 -32.60
CA LEU A 314 9.88 7.80 -31.34
C LEU A 314 9.83 6.32 -30.94
N GLU A 315 11.00 5.77 -30.63
CA GLU A 315 11.19 4.39 -30.23
C GLU A 315 11.75 4.32 -28.80
N PRO A 316 11.14 3.57 -27.88
CA PRO A 316 9.89 2.81 -28.06
C PRO A 316 8.65 3.73 -28.17
N PRO A 317 7.51 3.23 -28.69
CA PRO A 317 6.28 4.01 -28.79
C PRO A 317 5.82 4.53 -27.42
N LEU A 318 5.53 5.83 -27.35
CA LEU A 318 5.10 6.51 -26.12
C LEU A 318 3.79 5.95 -25.54
N VAL A 319 2.87 5.52 -26.41
CA VAL A 319 1.51 5.14 -26.03
C VAL A 319 1.09 3.86 -26.76
N PRO A 320 1.57 2.68 -26.32
CA PRO A 320 1.34 1.42 -27.04
C PRO A 320 -0.12 0.92 -26.97
N ASP A 321 -0.83 1.20 -25.88
CA ASP A 321 -2.17 0.65 -25.60
C ASP A 321 -3.24 1.74 -25.37
N GLY A 322 -2.86 3.01 -25.46
CA GLY A 322 -3.76 4.15 -25.23
C GLY A 322 -4.06 4.44 -23.76
N ARG A 323 -3.58 3.64 -22.81
CA ARG A 323 -3.91 3.76 -21.38
C ARG A 323 -2.95 4.66 -20.63
N ARG A 324 -1.68 4.72 -21.03
CA ARG A 324 -0.67 5.60 -20.44
C ARG A 324 0.35 6.07 -21.46
N VAL A 325 0.88 7.27 -21.21
CA VAL A 325 2.13 7.77 -21.83
C VAL A 325 3.31 7.26 -21.01
N ARG A 326 4.26 6.56 -21.66
CA ARG A 326 5.45 5.94 -21.08
C ARG A 326 6.70 6.78 -21.35
N GLY A 327 7.76 6.52 -20.60
CA GLY A 327 9.05 7.22 -20.70
C GLY A 327 9.01 8.62 -20.11
N LEU A 328 8.16 8.85 -19.08
CA LEU A 328 7.95 10.20 -18.53
C LEU A 328 8.37 10.33 -17.07
N TYR A 329 9.13 11.39 -16.75
CA TYR A 329 9.39 11.84 -15.38
C TYR A 329 8.33 12.85 -14.92
N LYS A 330 7.77 12.62 -13.72
CA LYS A 330 6.71 13.44 -13.09
C LYS A 330 5.52 13.72 -14.01
N HIS A 331 5.16 12.74 -14.85
CA HIS A 331 4.13 12.85 -15.89
C HIS A 331 4.35 14.00 -16.89
N LEU A 332 5.57 14.53 -17.01
CA LEU A 332 5.86 15.77 -17.73
C LEU A 332 7.01 15.62 -18.73
N PHE A 333 8.22 15.29 -18.27
CA PHE A 333 9.42 15.25 -19.13
C PHE A 333 9.62 13.90 -19.77
N HIS A 334 9.87 13.85 -21.08
CA HIS A 334 10.39 12.64 -21.69
C HIS A 334 11.80 12.36 -21.16
N ILE A 335 12.01 11.17 -20.60
CA ILE A 335 13.22 10.83 -19.83
C ILE A 335 14.47 10.87 -20.72
N ASP A 336 14.40 10.27 -21.90
CA ASP A 336 15.54 10.20 -22.82
C ASP A 336 15.78 11.52 -23.57
N HIS A 337 14.70 12.25 -23.83
CA HIS A 337 14.71 13.50 -24.60
C HIS A 337 13.95 14.60 -23.85
N PRO A 338 14.49 15.16 -22.75
CA PRO A 338 13.78 16.12 -21.89
C PRO A 338 13.56 17.50 -22.52
N THR A 339 13.93 17.68 -23.79
CA THR A 339 13.47 18.76 -24.65
C THR A 339 12.04 18.53 -25.17
N LEU A 340 11.43 17.38 -24.86
CA LEU A 340 10.04 17.03 -25.14
C LEU A 340 9.25 16.92 -23.83
N VAL A 341 8.16 17.69 -23.70
CA VAL A 341 7.30 17.70 -22.49
C VAL A 341 5.81 17.56 -22.81
N PHE A 342 5.05 17.00 -21.86
CA PHE A 342 3.62 16.70 -21.98
C PHE A 342 2.82 17.31 -20.81
N PRO A 343 2.54 18.62 -20.83
CA PRO A 343 1.72 19.24 -19.78
C PRO A 343 0.26 18.78 -19.85
N GLY A 344 -0.38 18.65 -18.68
CA GLY A 344 -1.81 18.37 -18.56
C GLY A 344 -2.23 16.92 -18.79
N LEU A 345 -1.31 15.95 -18.67
CA LEU A 345 -1.65 14.53 -18.72
C LEU A 345 -2.50 14.03 -17.54
N PRO A 346 -2.22 14.42 -16.27
CA PRO A 346 -2.94 13.86 -15.14
C PRO A 346 -4.46 14.08 -15.19
N MET A 347 -5.20 13.05 -14.78
CA MET A 347 -6.66 13.04 -14.65
C MET A 347 -7.09 13.25 -13.20
N LYS A 348 -8.36 13.67 -13.00
CA LYS A 348 -8.94 14.06 -11.70
C LYS A 348 -8.26 15.28 -11.05
N VAL A 349 -7.67 16.14 -11.86
CA VAL A 349 -7.06 17.40 -11.44
C VAL A 349 -7.89 18.61 -11.85
N VAL A 350 -7.61 19.78 -11.29
CA VAL A 350 -8.02 21.07 -11.89
C VAL A 350 -7.00 21.48 -12.97
N PRO A 351 -7.31 21.41 -14.27
CA PRO A 351 -6.27 21.39 -15.30
C PRO A 351 -5.48 22.69 -15.47
N PHE A 352 -6.10 23.85 -15.27
CA PHE A 352 -5.45 25.13 -15.62
C PHE A 352 -4.32 25.47 -14.62
N PRO A 353 -4.52 25.42 -13.29
CA PRO A 353 -3.42 25.63 -12.34
C PRO A 353 -2.34 24.55 -12.46
N VAL A 354 -2.70 23.27 -12.62
CA VAL A 354 -1.69 22.21 -12.83
C VAL A 354 -0.83 22.49 -14.08
N SER A 355 -1.46 22.98 -15.16
CA SER A 355 -0.73 23.38 -16.37
C SER A 355 0.20 24.56 -16.13
N GLN A 356 -0.18 25.54 -15.30
CA GLN A 356 0.71 26.65 -14.91
C GLN A 356 1.89 26.15 -14.07
N SER A 357 1.65 25.28 -13.10
CA SER A 357 2.72 24.68 -12.29
C SER A 357 3.72 23.93 -13.17
N GLN A 358 3.24 23.10 -14.10
CA GLN A 358 4.10 22.36 -15.03
C GLN A 358 4.87 23.32 -15.97
N ALA A 359 4.21 24.35 -16.51
CA ALA A 359 4.84 25.37 -17.33
C ALA A 359 5.91 26.18 -16.59
N ALA A 360 5.68 26.46 -15.30
CA ALA A 360 6.65 27.12 -14.43
C ALA A 360 7.93 26.31 -14.25
N ILE A 361 7.83 24.97 -14.20
CA ILE A 361 8.97 24.05 -14.08
C ILE A 361 9.76 23.96 -15.38
N PHE A 362 9.13 23.54 -16.49
CA PHE A 362 9.90 23.27 -17.71
C PHE A 362 10.47 24.53 -18.35
N SER A 363 9.78 25.68 -18.24
CA SER A 363 10.33 26.95 -18.73
C SER A 363 11.64 27.33 -18.03
N ARG A 364 11.71 27.10 -16.72
CA ARG A 364 12.88 27.35 -15.89
C ARG A 364 14.00 26.33 -16.12
N ILE A 365 13.66 25.07 -16.29
CA ILE A 365 14.64 24.01 -16.59
C ILE A 365 15.30 24.26 -17.95
N TRP A 366 14.52 24.56 -19.00
CA TRP A 366 15.07 24.88 -20.31
C TRP A 366 15.82 26.21 -20.35
N ALA A 367 15.49 27.16 -19.46
CA ALA A 367 16.28 28.37 -19.24
C ALA A 367 17.56 28.13 -18.40
N ASN A 368 17.83 26.90 -17.97
CA ASN A 368 18.94 26.53 -17.09
C ASN A 368 18.93 27.22 -15.71
N VAL A 369 17.76 27.67 -15.23
CA VAL A 369 17.63 28.26 -13.89
C VAL A 369 17.18 27.24 -12.84
N LEU A 370 16.56 26.14 -13.26
CA LEU A 370 16.27 24.98 -12.40
C LEU A 370 17.00 23.73 -12.92
N PRO A 371 17.53 22.87 -12.02
CA PRO A 371 18.14 21.61 -12.43
C PRO A 371 17.08 20.56 -12.79
N LEU A 372 17.43 19.65 -13.68
CA LEU A 372 16.72 18.38 -13.92
C LEU A 372 17.56 17.22 -13.37
N PRO A 373 16.97 16.23 -12.67
CA PRO A 373 17.69 15.07 -12.14
C PRO A 373 18.30 14.18 -13.24
N SER A 374 19.13 13.22 -12.83
CA SER A 374 19.78 12.29 -13.76
C SER A 374 18.76 11.37 -14.45
N VAL A 375 19.13 10.80 -15.61
CA VAL A 375 18.27 9.84 -16.32
C VAL A 375 17.96 8.63 -15.43
N GLU A 376 18.93 8.14 -14.64
CA GLU A 376 18.70 7.03 -13.73
C GLU A 376 17.68 7.36 -12.64
N GLU A 377 17.74 8.57 -12.06
CA GLU A 377 16.77 9.04 -11.06
C GLU A 377 15.38 9.19 -11.67
N MET A 378 15.30 9.72 -12.89
CA MET A 378 14.04 9.86 -13.61
C MET A 378 13.40 8.50 -13.94
N ARG A 379 14.19 7.51 -14.36
CA ARG A 379 13.71 6.15 -14.63
C ARG A 379 13.26 5.45 -13.36
N ARG A 380 14.03 5.55 -12.29
CA ARG A 380 13.64 5.00 -10.98
C ARG A 380 12.30 5.56 -10.53
N TRP A 381 12.10 6.88 -10.67
CA TRP A 381 10.81 7.48 -10.34
C TRP A 381 9.66 6.92 -11.20
N GLU A 382 9.87 6.76 -12.51
CA GLU A 382 8.84 6.17 -13.39
C GLU A 382 8.51 4.72 -13.01
N ASP A 383 9.52 3.90 -12.71
CA ASP A 383 9.35 2.51 -12.32
C ASP A 383 8.55 2.41 -11.00
N GLU A 384 8.92 3.21 -9.99
CA GLU A 384 8.20 3.31 -8.71
C GLU A 384 6.74 3.78 -8.91
N GLU A 385 6.51 4.82 -9.72
CA GLU A 385 5.17 5.33 -9.99
C GLU A 385 4.31 4.29 -10.76
N ALA A 386 4.96 3.51 -11.65
CA ALA A 386 4.31 2.47 -12.43
C ALA A 386 3.88 1.28 -11.55
N GLU A 387 4.73 0.86 -10.62
CA GLU A 387 4.42 -0.15 -9.62
C GLU A 387 3.28 0.30 -8.69
N ASN A 388 3.31 1.56 -8.25
CA ASN A 388 2.32 2.11 -7.32
C ASN A 388 0.92 2.26 -7.93
N ARG A 389 0.82 2.65 -9.21
CA ARG A 389 -0.47 3.04 -9.83
C ARG A 389 -1.00 2.08 -10.90
N GLY A 390 -0.17 1.22 -11.46
CA GLY A 390 -0.57 0.26 -12.50
C GLY A 390 -1.32 0.93 -13.66
N SER A 391 -2.55 0.47 -13.92
CA SER A 391 -3.42 0.99 -15.01
C SER A 391 -3.99 2.39 -14.76
N ASN A 392 -3.88 2.91 -13.53
CA ASN A 392 -4.30 4.27 -13.14
C ASN A 392 -3.12 5.26 -13.12
N TYR A 393 -2.06 5.00 -13.89
CA TYR A 393 -0.80 5.75 -13.86
C TYR A 393 -0.96 7.28 -13.84
N HIS A 394 -1.72 7.83 -14.79
CA HIS A 394 -1.97 9.28 -14.89
C HIS A 394 -3.18 9.74 -14.06
N VAL A 395 -3.73 8.94 -13.15
CA VAL A 395 -4.90 9.32 -12.32
C VAL A 395 -4.42 9.70 -10.91
N TRP A 396 -4.62 10.96 -10.53
CA TRP A 396 -4.22 11.45 -9.21
C TRP A 396 -5.27 11.17 -8.12
N PRO A 397 -4.84 10.95 -6.86
CA PRO A 397 -5.75 10.78 -5.73
C PRO A 397 -6.47 12.10 -5.42
N VAL A 398 -7.51 12.01 -4.58
CA VAL A 398 -8.18 13.20 -4.05
C VAL A 398 -7.16 14.05 -3.28
N GLY A 399 -7.07 15.35 -3.58
CA GLY A 399 -6.10 16.27 -2.96
C GLY A 399 -4.72 16.29 -3.63
N GLY A 400 -4.40 15.32 -4.51
CA GLY A 400 -3.09 15.25 -5.15
C GLY A 400 -2.78 16.42 -6.08
N ASP A 401 -3.80 17.11 -6.62
CA ASP A 401 -3.61 18.33 -7.41
C ASP A 401 -3.23 19.52 -6.54
N SER A 402 -3.88 19.72 -5.38
CA SER A 402 -3.49 20.76 -4.42
C SER A 402 -2.08 20.56 -3.89
N GLU A 403 -1.73 19.33 -3.50
CA GLU A 403 -0.37 18.98 -3.03
C GLU A 403 0.68 19.26 -4.10
N TYR A 404 0.41 18.87 -5.35
CA TYR A 404 1.31 19.13 -6.47
C TYR A 404 1.45 20.63 -6.74
N ILE A 405 0.36 21.39 -6.79
CA ILE A 405 0.37 22.83 -7.05
C ILE A 405 1.21 23.55 -5.99
N ASN A 406 0.93 23.30 -4.71
CA ASN A 406 1.60 23.98 -3.61
C ASN A 406 3.06 23.53 -3.47
N SER A 407 3.37 22.24 -3.64
CA SER A 407 4.77 21.76 -3.60
C SER A 407 5.63 22.37 -4.71
N VAL A 408 5.08 22.56 -5.91
CA VAL A 408 5.78 23.25 -7.01
C VAL A 408 5.97 24.73 -6.70
N TYR A 409 4.95 25.37 -6.12
CA TYR A 409 5.07 26.76 -5.67
C TYR A 409 6.16 26.92 -4.61
N ASP A 410 6.17 26.09 -3.58
CA ASP A 410 7.15 26.15 -2.49
C ASP A 410 8.56 25.85 -2.98
N TRP A 411 8.70 24.91 -3.93
CA TRP A 411 9.99 24.59 -4.54
C TRP A 411 10.54 25.80 -5.32
N ILE A 412 9.73 26.39 -6.20
CA ILE A 412 10.16 27.54 -7.01
C ILE A 412 10.43 28.75 -6.10
N SER A 413 9.56 29.01 -5.13
CA SER A 413 9.72 30.11 -4.17
C SER A 413 11.01 29.99 -3.37
N ARG A 414 11.31 28.80 -2.82
CA ARG A 414 12.56 28.53 -2.09
C ARG A 414 13.80 28.60 -2.98
N SER A 415 13.68 28.25 -4.26
CA SER A 415 14.80 28.31 -5.20
C SER A 415 15.21 29.75 -5.57
N GLY A 416 14.34 30.74 -5.37
CA GLY A 416 14.57 32.14 -5.75
C GLY A 416 14.76 32.34 -7.27
N THR A 417 14.28 31.40 -8.09
CA THR A 417 14.54 31.42 -9.53
C THR A 417 13.66 32.43 -10.26
N PRO A 418 14.22 33.23 -11.17
CA PRO A 418 13.46 34.26 -11.90
C PRO A 418 12.40 33.64 -12.82
N GLY A 419 11.38 34.44 -13.14
CA GLY A 419 10.31 34.07 -14.07
C GLY A 419 8.92 34.27 -13.47
N LYS A 420 7.90 33.93 -14.25
CA LYS A 420 6.49 34.03 -13.82
C LYS A 420 6.20 33.11 -12.63
N GLU A 421 5.46 33.61 -11.66
CA GLU A 421 5.09 32.91 -10.43
C GLU A 421 4.13 31.74 -10.73
N PRO A 422 4.35 30.53 -10.15
CA PRO A 422 3.39 29.42 -10.24
C PRO A 422 2.13 29.67 -9.38
N PRO A 423 1.03 28.94 -9.59
CA PRO A 423 -0.15 29.02 -8.72
C PRO A 423 0.13 28.48 -7.32
N HIS A 424 -0.55 29.05 -6.32
CA HIS A 424 -0.62 28.55 -4.96
C HIS A 424 -2.08 28.52 -4.51
N TRP A 425 -2.50 27.45 -3.85
CA TRP A 425 -3.85 27.30 -3.32
C TRP A 425 -3.87 27.54 -1.82
N SER A 426 -4.68 28.51 -1.41
CA SER A 426 -4.98 28.75 0.00
C SER A 426 -5.80 27.61 0.61
N PRO A 427 -5.86 27.50 1.95
CA PRO A 427 -6.75 26.56 2.63
C PRO A 427 -8.21 26.65 2.18
N GLU A 428 -8.70 27.85 1.85
CA GLU A 428 -10.03 28.03 1.27
C GLU A 428 -10.17 27.33 -0.08
N LEU A 429 -9.21 27.49 -1.00
CA LEU A 429 -9.25 26.82 -2.31
C LEU A 429 -9.14 25.30 -2.16
N VAL A 430 -8.31 24.82 -1.23
CA VAL A 430 -8.26 23.39 -0.88
C VAL A 430 -9.61 22.91 -0.36
N TRP A 431 -10.25 23.65 0.55
CA TRP A 431 -11.60 23.34 1.03
C TRP A 431 -12.63 23.31 -0.11
N GLN A 432 -12.64 24.32 -0.98
CA GLN A 432 -13.53 24.36 -2.15
C GLN A 432 -13.32 23.13 -3.04
N ARG A 433 -12.07 22.69 -3.20
CA ARG A 433 -11.73 21.46 -3.92
C ARG A 433 -12.30 20.21 -3.24
N THR A 434 -12.41 20.15 -1.91
CA THR A 434 -13.03 19.00 -1.22
C THR A 434 -14.56 18.95 -1.39
N ILE A 435 -15.23 20.10 -1.44
CA ILE A 435 -16.71 20.18 -1.50
C ILE A 435 -17.28 20.32 -2.92
N HIS A 436 -16.45 20.57 -3.94
CA HIS A 436 -16.89 20.90 -5.31
C HIS A 436 -17.95 19.95 -5.91
N MET A 437 -17.87 18.63 -5.68
CA MET A 437 -18.86 17.68 -6.20
C MET A 437 -20.23 17.86 -5.54
N LYS A 438 -20.26 18.12 -4.23
CA LYS A 438 -21.49 18.38 -3.47
C LYS A 438 -22.11 19.71 -3.91
N ALA A 439 -21.28 20.76 -4.00
CA ALA A 439 -21.71 22.05 -4.50
C ALA A 439 -22.23 21.97 -5.94
N LYS A 440 -21.58 21.16 -6.80
CA LYS A 440 -22.03 20.96 -8.19
C LYS A 440 -23.40 20.30 -8.23
N LEU A 441 -23.63 19.27 -7.43
CA LEU A 441 -24.94 18.63 -7.36
C LEU A 441 -26.03 19.59 -6.87
N GLN A 442 -25.75 20.38 -5.82
CA GLN A 442 -26.69 21.39 -5.31
C GLN A 442 -27.01 22.44 -6.38
N PHE A 443 -26.00 22.94 -7.09
CA PHE A 443 -26.16 23.87 -8.20
C PHE A 443 -27.08 23.32 -9.30
N GLU A 444 -26.96 22.03 -9.62
CA GLU A 444 -27.84 21.39 -10.59
C GLU A 444 -29.28 21.26 -10.08
N LEU A 445 -29.47 20.85 -8.82
CA LEU A 445 -30.78 20.68 -8.19
C LEU A 445 -31.55 22.01 -8.02
N GLU A 446 -30.85 23.12 -7.78
CA GLU A 446 -31.43 24.46 -7.66
C GLU A 446 -31.65 25.17 -9.00
N GLY A 447 -31.39 24.48 -10.11
CA GLY A 447 -31.67 24.98 -11.45
C GLY A 447 -30.63 25.95 -12.01
N ARG A 448 -29.35 25.79 -11.62
CA ARG A 448 -28.16 26.44 -12.22
C ARG A 448 -28.14 27.97 -12.10
N LYS A 449 -28.55 28.52 -10.95
CA LYS A 449 -28.66 29.98 -10.74
C LYS A 449 -27.57 30.59 -9.87
N ALA A 450 -26.91 29.79 -9.03
CA ALA A 450 -25.99 30.31 -8.04
C ALA A 450 -24.71 30.89 -8.66
N LYS A 451 -24.24 32.00 -8.09
CA LYS A 451 -23.00 32.73 -8.43
C LYS A 451 -21.91 32.61 -7.37
N SER A 452 -22.25 32.09 -6.20
CA SER A 452 -21.33 31.85 -5.09
C SER A 452 -21.58 30.49 -4.42
N LEU A 453 -20.65 30.07 -3.55
CA LEU A 453 -20.81 28.84 -2.77
C LEU A 453 -21.78 29.04 -1.60
N GLU A 454 -21.85 30.26 -1.06
CA GLU A 454 -22.74 30.64 0.02
C GLU A 454 -24.21 30.58 -0.41
N GLU A 455 -24.52 30.98 -1.64
CA GLU A 455 -25.86 30.82 -2.24
C GLU A 455 -26.29 29.34 -2.31
N LEU A 456 -25.33 28.42 -2.43
CA LEU A 456 -25.54 26.97 -2.40
C LEU A 456 -25.49 26.38 -0.97
N GLY A 457 -25.31 27.22 0.06
CA GLY A 457 -25.23 26.80 1.45
C GLY A 457 -23.86 26.30 1.92
N PHE A 458 -22.77 26.60 1.20
CA PHE A 458 -21.41 26.24 1.59
C PHE A 458 -20.61 27.50 1.97
N GLU A 459 -20.09 27.54 3.19
CA GLU A 459 -19.30 28.66 3.73
C GLU A 459 -17.96 28.15 4.27
N TYR A 460 -16.87 28.82 3.92
CA TYR A 460 -15.54 28.51 4.46
C TYR A 460 -15.38 29.17 5.84
N ARG A 461 -14.98 28.38 6.85
CA ARG A 461 -14.80 28.84 8.23
C ARG A 461 -13.40 28.49 8.72
N PRO A 462 -12.47 29.46 8.80
CA PRO A 462 -11.07 29.21 9.14
C PRO A 462 -10.87 28.56 10.51
N ASP A 463 -11.71 28.90 11.49
CA ASP A 463 -11.62 28.43 12.89
C ASP A 463 -12.36 27.09 13.13
N GLN A 464 -12.96 26.53 12.08
CA GLN A 464 -13.58 25.22 12.08
C GLN A 464 -12.81 24.37 11.08
N GLU A 465 -11.64 23.89 11.47
CA GLU A 465 -10.96 22.89 10.65
C GLU A 465 -11.94 21.75 10.31
N PRO A 466 -12.05 21.34 9.04
CA PRO A 466 -12.82 20.18 8.71
C PRO A 466 -12.05 18.96 9.18
N ASN A 467 -12.53 18.34 10.27
CA ASN A 467 -12.28 16.93 10.57
C ASN A 467 -12.35 16.13 9.25
N ALA A 468 -11.20 15.68 8.75
CA ALA A 468 -11.12 14.71 7.66
C ALA A 468 -11.58 13.35 8.22
N GLY A 469 -12.89 13.20 8.41
CA GLY A 469 -13.48 11.99 8.93
C GLY A 469 -14.72 12.20 9.78
N HIS A 470 -15.72 12.97 9.35
CA HIS A 470 -17.07 12.86 9.92
C HIS A 470 -18.14 12.84 8.83
N SER A 471 -18.90 11.75 8.83
CA SER A 471 -20.23 11.65 8.24
C SER A 471 -21.12 12.74 8.85
N HIS A 472 -21.61 13.66 8.02
CA HIS A 472 -22.62 14.61 8.47
C HIS A 472 -23.93 13.86 8.75
N LYS A 473 -24.33 13.81 10.02
CA LYS A 473 -25.74 13.76 10.40
C LYS A 473 -26.42 15.05 9.91
N PRO A 474 -27.66 14.98 9.38
CA PRO A 474 -28.35 16.15 8.85
C PRO A 474 -28.75 17.11 9.99
N ALA A 475 -28.40 18.39 9.83
CA ALA A 475 -28.91 19.47 10.67
C ALA A 475 -30.39 19.75 10.32
N GLN A 476 -31.15 20.03 11.37
CA GLN A 476 -32.58 20.26 11.37
C GLN A 476 -33.00 21.44 10.48
N ILE A 477 -33.76 21.16 9.42
CA ILE A 477 -34.70 22.11 8.82
C ILE A 477 -36.09 21.71 9.28
N ASN A 478 -36.49 22.20 10.46
CA ASN A 478 -37.88 22.19 10.90
C ASN A 478 -38.49 23.55 10.54
N ASN A 479 -39.28 23.58 9.46
CA ASN A 479 -40.59 24.21 9.39
C ASN A 479 -41.02 24.31 7.93
N SER A 480 -41.75 23.29 7.47
CA SER A 480 -42.84 23.35 6.48
C SER A 480 -43.00 21.96 5.87
N ILE A 481 -43.62 21.02 6.59
CA ILE A 481 -44.39 19.86 6.10
C ILE A 481 -44.95 19.19 7.38
N SER A 482 -45.86 19.91 8.06
CA SER A 482 -46.72 19.37 9.13
C SER A 482 -48.21 19.51 8.76
N LYS A 483 -48.50 19.51 7.46
CA LYS A 483 -49.84 19.45 6.89
C LYS A 483 -49.81 18.59 5.64
N MET A 484 -50.07 17.29 5.78
CA MET A 484 -50.59 16.35 4.75
C MET A 484 -50.21 14.88 5.03
N ARG A 485 -50.16 14.42 6.28
CA ARG A 485 -50.22 12.97 6.59
C ARG A 485 -51.04 12.71 7.86
N GLU A 486 -52.26 13.22 7.88
CA GLU A 486 -53.38 12.66 8.63
C GLU A 486 -54.56 12.62 7.65
N GLN A 487 -54.66 11.53 6.90
CA GLN A 487 -55.89 10.99 6.33
C GLN A 487 -55.51 9.76 5.50
N SER A 488 -56.33 8.72 5.65
CA SER A 488 -56.30 7.44 4.94
C SER A 488 -55.37 6.35 5.49
N ASP A 489 -55.56 5.99 6.76
CA ASP A 489 -55.72 4.57 7.10
C ASP A 489 -57.03 4.04 6.50
N GLY A 490 -56.95 2.87 5.86
CA GLY A 490 -58.11 2.07 5.49
C GLY A 490 -58.32 1.87 3.99
N LEU A 491 -57.60 0.92 3.38
CA LEU A 491 -58.16 0.04 2.34
C LEU A 491 -57.24 -1.17 2.05
N ILE A 492 -57.58 -2.27 2.73
CA ILE A 492 -57.72 -3.64 2.21
C ILE A 492 -56.46 -4.36 1.67
N ILE A 493 -56.03 -5.31 2.51
CA ILE A 493 -55.47 -6.61 2.15
C ILE A 493 -56.53 -7.49 1.45
N SER A 494 -56.13 -8.13 0.34
CA SER A 494 -56.56 -9.43 -0.23
C SER A 494 -57.30 -9.44 -1.57
N ALA A 495 -56.56 -9.91 -2.60
CA ALA A 495 -56.92 -10.88 -3.65
C ALA A 495 -55.60 -11.14 -4.41
N ILE A 496 -55.05 -12.33 -4.66
CA ILE A 496 -55.61 -13.63 -5.02
C ILE A 496 -54.55 -14.69 -4.64
N LEU A 497 -54.86 -15.61 -3.72
CA LEU A 497 -54.55 -17.05 -3.82
C LEU A 497 -55.55 -17.76 -2.91
N GLY A 498 -56.41 -18.58 -3.52
CA GLY A 498 -57.59 -19.20 -2.91
C GLY A 498 -57.27 -20.29 -1.88
N GLY A 499 -58.27 -20.59 -1.03
CA GLY A 499 -58.20 -21.52 0.09
C GLY A 499 -58.08 -23.01 -0.30
N PRO A 500 -58.45 -23.99 0.57
CA PRO A 500 -59.63 -23.95 1.44
C PRO A 500 -59.45 -24.44 2.90
N SER A 501 -60.55 -24.25 3.66
CA SER A 501 -61.06 -25.05 4.79
C SER A 501 -60.33 -25.04 6.14
N ARG A 502 -60.87 -24.21 7.05
CA ARG A 502 -60.81 -24.27 8.52
C ARG A 502 -61.75 -25.33 9.09
N LEU A 503 -61.43 -25.83 10.28
CA LEU A 503 -62.33 -26.28 11.36
C LEU A 503 -61.55 -26.07 12.67
N GLU A 504 -61.67 -24.92 13.33
CA GLU A 504 -62.53 -24.62 14.51
C GLU A 504 -62.32 -25.50 15.76
N CYS A 505 -61.74 -24.91 16.83
CA CYS A 505 -62.35 -24.79 18.18
C CYS A 505 -61.43 -24.03 19.20
N PRO A 506 -61.96 -23.09 20.02
CA PRO A 506 -61.33 -22.53 21.23
C PRO A 506 -62.00 -23.12 22.52
N PRO A 507 -61.84 -22.57 23.75
CA PRO A 507 -60.67 -22.24 24.57
C PRO A 507 -60.72 -22.87 26.00
N GLY A 508 -59.60 -22.76 26.76
CA GLY A 508 -59.55 -22.89 28.24
C GLY A 508 -59.29 -24.31 28.76
N ALA A 509 -58.70 -24.54 29.93
CA ALA A 509 -58.05 -23.72 30.93
C ALA A 509 -57.13 -24.65 31.76
N ALA A 510 -56.07 -24.09 32.34
CA ALA A 510 -55.36 -24.50 33.57
C ALA A 510 -55.06 -25.99 33.83
N VAL A 511 -53.79 -26.31 34.11
CA VAL A 511 -53.30 -26.56 35.49
C VAL A 511 -51.76 -26.58 35.46
N ALA A 512 -51.18 -25.90 36.44
CA ALA A 512 -49.75 -25.78 36.71
C ALA A 512 -49.05 -27.13 36.94
N LEU A 513 -47.73 -27.17 36.77
CA LEU A 513 -46.83 -27.83 37.72
C LEU A 513 -45.37 -27.40 37.48
N HIS A 514 -44.73 -26.98 38.57
CA HIS A 514 -43.28 -26.88 38.74
C HIS A 514 -42.58 -28.20 38.38
N LEU A 515 -41.30 -28.12 37.99
CA LEU A 515 -40.16 -28.85 38.59
C LEU A 515 -38.82 -28.40 37.93
N PRO A 516 -37.65 -28.67 38.55
CA PRO A 516 -36.43 -27.86 38.48
C PRO A 516 -35.24 -28.54 37.77
N GLN A 517 -34.12 -27.82 37.74
CA GLN A 517 -32.76 -28.28 37.36
C GLN A 517 -32.31 -29.54 38.11
N VAL A 518 -31.61 -30.47 37.44
CA VAL A 518 -30.34 -31.14 37.85
C VAL A 518 -29.70 -31.82 36.62
N ALA A 519 -28.35 -31.80 36.57
CA ALA A 519 -27.42 -32.39 35.60
C ALA A 519 -27.48 -33.92 35.41
N PRO A 520 -26.72 -34.47 34.43
CA PRO A 520 -25.96 -35.68 34.74
C PRO A 520 -24.57 -35.83 34.07
N SER A 521 -23.69 -36.56 34.76
CA SER A 521 -22.49 -37.25 34.24
C SER A 521 -22.70 -38.79 34.34
N PRO A 522 -21.73 -39.69 34.05
CA PRO A 522 -21.79 -40.68 32.96
C PRO A 522 -21.85 -42.17 33.43
N CYS A 523 -22.10 -43.15 32.53
CA CYS A 523 -21.51 -44.52 32.58
C CYS A 523 -21.95 -45.48 31.43
N HIS A 524 -20.92 -46.03 30.76
CA HIS A 524 -20.67 -47.36 30.16
C HIS A 524 -21.73 -48.36 29.63
N CYS A 525 -21.46 -48.77 28.37
CA CYS A 525 -21.27 -50.14 27.85
C CYS A 525 -22.35 -50.85 26.98
N SER A 526 -21.85 -51.29 25.81
CA SER A 526 -22.13 -52.52 25.05
C SER A 526 -23.26 -52.56 24.01
N GLY A 527 -22.91 -53.05 22.82
CA GLY A 527 -23.86 -53.68 21.88
C GLY A 527 -23.91 -53.09 20.47
N ASN A 528 -23.24 -53.76 19.52
CA ASN A 528 -23.38 -53.57 18.07
C ASN A 528 -24.85 -53.75 17.60
N ILE A 529 -25.25 -53.01 16.54
CA ILE A 529 -25.81 -53.51 15.26
C ILE A 529 -26.39 -52.34 14.42
N THR A 530 -25.66 -52.06 13.33
CA THR A 530 -26.05 -51.66 11.95
C THR A 530 -27.06 -50.54 11.63
N ASP A 531 -26.56 -49.66 10.76
CA ASP A 531 -27.19 -48.99 9.60
C ASP A 531 -27.81 -47.58 9.71
N ASN A 532 -27.10 -46.67 8.99
CA ASN A 532 -27.53 -45.49 8.26
C ASN A 532 -27.91 -44.20 9.00
N CYS A 533 -26.88 -43.45 9.39
CA CYS A 533 -26.81 -41.98 9.21
C CYS A 533 -25.34 -41.51 9.36
N VAL A 534 -24.64 -41.26 8.25
CA VAL A 534 -23.26 -40.75 8.27
C VAL A 534 -23.27 -39.23 8.27
N THR A 535 -23.08 -38.63 9.43
CA THR A 535 -22.55 -37.26 9.58
C THR A 535 -21.04 -37.33 9.37
N MET A 536 -20.53 -36.82 8.24
CA MET A 536 -19.08 -36.71 8.03
C MET A 536 -18.54 -35.47 8.74
N ASP A 537 -17.86 -35.73 9.85
CA ASP A 537 -16.78 -34.91 10.40
C ASP A 537 -15.75 -34.59 9.31
N THR A 538 -15.29 -33.33 9.31
CA THR A 538 -14.05 -32.91 8.65
C THR A 538 -12.88 -33.78 9.11
N PRO A 539 -11.95 -34.19 8.22
CA PRO A 539 -10.92 -35.13 8.60
C PRO A 539 -9.93 -34.47 9.55
N ALA A 540 -10.08 -34.73 10.85
CA ALA A 540 -8.93 -34.87 11.71
C ALA A 540 -8.10 -36.01 11.13
N TYR A 541 -6.91 -35.70 10.60
CA TYR A 541 -5.91 -36.71 10.28
C TYR A 541 -5.59 -37.46 11.58
N ARG A 542 -6.07 -38.70 11.71
CA ARG A 542 -5.53 -39.64 12.70
C ARG A 542 -4.09 -39.94 12.29
N PRO A 543 -3.12 -39.93 13.22
CA PRO A 543 -1.77 -40.37 12.91
C PRO A 543 -1.84 -41.77 12.32
N ALA A 544 -1.13 -42.01 11.23
CA ALA A 544 -0.87 -43.36 10.77
C ALA A 544 -0.19 -44.14 11.91
N ASP A 545 -0.65 -45.36 12.18
CA ASP A 545 0.09 -46.35 12.95
C ASP A 545 1.47 -46.50 12.31
N ASP A 546 2.49 -45.88 12.91
CA ASP A 546 3.89 -46.20 12.64
C ASP A 546 4.44 -47.00 13.82
N SER A 547 4.22 -48.31 13.74
CA SER A 547 4.83 -49.30 14.60
C SER A 547 6.32 -49.44 14.25
N SER A 548 7.18 -48.47 14.58
CA SER A 548 8.61 -48.69 14.83
C SER A 548 9.39 -47.40 15.14
N ASN A 549 9.28 -46.89 16.37
CA ASN A 549 10.44 -46.41 17.15
C ASN A 549 10.00 -45.91 18.52
N SER A 550 10.27 -46.71 19.53
CA SER A 550 10.05 -46.41 20.95
C SER A 550 10.96 -45.26 21.42
N ARG A 551 10.37 -44.14 21.83
CA ARG A 551 10.96 -43.25 22.85
C ARG A 551 10.15 -43.38 24.16
N PRO A 552 10.78 -43.21 25.34
CA PRO A 552 10.25 -43.75 26.58
C PRO A 552 9.04 -42.97 27.07
N SER A 553 8.05 -43.73 27.53
CA SER A 553 6.92 -43.33 28.37
C SER A 553 7.38 -42.58 29.62
N GLY A 554 6.98 -41.31 29.76
CA GLY A 554 7.34 -40.49 30.92
C GLY A 554 6.37 -39.37 31.31
N ASP A 555 5.36 -39.01 30.51
CA ASP A 555 4.43 -37.93 30.86
C ASP A 555 2.99 -38.46 30.98
N GLY A 556 2.30 -38.06 32.05
CA GLY A 556 0.85 -38.21 32.15
C GLY A 556 0.13 -37.54 30.99
N GLU A 557 -1.14 -37.87 30.78
CA GLU A 557 -1.94 -37.27 29.71
C GLU A 557 -1.92 -35.73 29.85
N LYS A 558 -1.36 -35.02 28.86
CA LYS A 558 -1.27 -33.55 28.87
C LYS A 558 -2.68 -32.94 29.01
N PRO A 559 -2.84 -31.83 29.75
CA PRO A 559 -4.15 -31.21 29.94
C PRO A 559 -4.67 -30.57 28.65
N LEU A 560 -6.00 -30.41 28.53
CA LEU A 560 -6.59 -29.57 27.49
C LEU A 560 -6.23 -28.09 27.72
N PRO A 561 -6.03 -27.28 26.66
CA PRO A 561 -5.86 -25.84 26.82
C PRO A 561 -7.13 -25.19 27.39
N LEU A 562 -6.96 -24.05 28.06
CA LEU A 562 -8.05 -23.27 28.65
C LEU A 562 -8.95 -22.65 27.58
N ASN A 563 -10.20 -22.39 27.96
CA ASN A 563 -11.16 -21.69 27.11
C ASN A 563 -11.01 -20.17 27.26
N PHE A 564 -10.63 -19.49 26.18
CA PHE A 564 -10.45 -18.03 26.14
C PHE A 564 -11.57 -17.27 25.42
N SER A 565 -12.76 -17.87 25.26
CA SER A 565 -13.89 -17.24 24.56
C SER A 565 -14.40 -15.96 25.22
N HIS A 566 -14.13 -15.75 26.51
CA HIS A 566 -14.41 -14.50 27.21
C HIS A 566 -13.51 -13.34 26.77
N HIS A 567 -12.34 -13.61 26.19
CA HIS A 567 -11.49 -12.57 25.58
C HIS A 567 -11.89 -12.21 24.15
N TYR A 568 -12.84 -12.92 23.53
CA TYR A 568 -13.21 -12.64 22.15
C TYR A 568 -13.88 -11.27 22.03
N SER A 569 -13.49 -10.52 21.01
CA SER A 569 -14.17 -9.29 20.63
C SER A 569 -15.63 -9.56 20.27
N GLU A 570 -16.46 -8.54 20.38
CA GLU A 570 -17.87 -8.64 20.02
C GLU A 570 -18.07 -9.01 18.54
N VAL A 571 -17.17 -8.54 17.67
CA VAL A 571 -17.18 -8.91 16.26
C VAL A 571 -16.83 -10.39 16.10
N THR A 572 -15.78 -10.88 16.77
CA THR A 572 -15.34 -12.28 16.68
C THR A 572 -16.37 -13.26 17.18
N LYS A 573 -17.09 -12.94 18.27
CA LYS A 573 -18.21 -13.75 18.77
C LYS A 573 -19.33 -13.89 17.73
N ARG A 574 -19.54 -12.87 16.90
CA ARG A 574 -20.60 -12.84 15.86
C ARG A 574 -20.18 -13.48 14.54
N ARG A 575 -18.89 -13.80 14.35
CA ARG A 575 -18.42 -14.44 13.11
C ARG A 575 -18.88 -15.89 13.02
N LEU A 576 -19.60 -16.20 11.95
CA LEU A 576 -20.07 -17.54 11.62
C LEU A 576 -19.22 -18.15 10.49
N PRO A 577 -19.08 -19.49 10.44
CA PRO A 577 -18.41 -20.16 9.33
C PRO A 577 -19.06 -19.87 7.97
N SER A 578 -18.24 -19.75 6.93
CA SER A 578 -18.72 -19.61 5.57
C SER A 578 -19.56 -20.82 5.12
N LYS A 579 -20.85 -20.60 4.86
CA LYS A 579 -21.77 -21.64 4.36
C LYS A 579 -21.33 -22.20 3.01
N ILE A 580 -20.76 -21.36 2.13
CA ILE A 580 -20.31 -21.81 0.81
C ILE A 580 -19.05 -22.69 0.92
N LYS A 581 -18.11 -22.33 1.80
CA LYS A 581 -16.91 -23.17 2.04
C LYS A 581 -17.26 -24.49 2.74
N ALA A 582 -18.32 -24.53 3.55
CA ALA A 582 -18.82 -25.79 4.13
C ALA A 582 -19.27 -26.82 3.07
N VAL A 583 -19.64 -26.38 1.87
CA VAL A 583 -20.02 -27.25 0.74
C VAL A 583 -18.79 -27.77 -0.02
N TYR A 584 -17.62 -27.13 0.10
CA TYR A 584 -16.41 -27.52 -0.66
C TYR A 584 -15.94 -28.95 -0.35
N LYS A 585 -16.26 -29.49 0.84
CA LYS A 585 -15.98 -30.90 1.17
C LYS A 585 -16.64 -31.89 0.19
N PHE A 586 -17.78 -31.52 -0.39
CA PHE A 586 -18.46 -32.35 -1.38
C PHE A 586 -17.75 -32.33 -2.75
N PHE A 587 -16.91 -31.32 -3.05
CA PHE A 587 -16.13 -31.29 -4.29
C PHE A 587 -15.10 -32.42 -4.40
N GLN A 588 -14.75 -33.04 -3.28
CA GLN A 588 -13.86 -34.21 -3.25
C GLN A 588 -14.56 -35.51 -3.65
N ILE A 589 -15.91 -35.52 -3.78
CA ILE A 589 -16.64 -36.71 -4.22
C ILE A 589 -16.27 -37.00 -5.69
N PRO A 590 -15.67 -38.18 -5.99
CA PRO A 590 -15.30 -38.51 -7.36
C PRO A 590 -16.51 -38.46 -8.31
N GLY A 591 -16.36 -37.77 -9.44
CA GLY A 591 -17.40 -37.64 -10.46
C GLY A 591 -18.49 -36.61 -10.16
N ILE A 592 -18.39 -35.84 -9.07
CA ILE A 592 -19.36 -34.80 -8.78
C ILE A 592 -19.24 -33.64 -9.78
N LEU A 593 -20.37 -33.23 -10.36
CA LEU A 593 -20.43 -32.05 -11.21
C LEU A 593 -20.62 -30.81 -10.34
N ASN A 594 -19.60 -29.96 -10.25
CA ASN A 594 -19.66 -28.74 -9.46
C ASN A 594 -20.30 -27.59 -10.24
N VAL A 595 -21.58 -27.33 -9.95
CA VAL A 595 -22.33 -26.14 -10.41
C VAL A 595 -22.72 -25.22 -9.25
N ALA A 596 -22.16 -25.45 -8.06
CA ALA A 596 -22.53 -24.75 -6.83
C ALA A 596 -21.56 -23.61 -6.48
N GLY A 597 -20.25 -23.80 -6.73
CA GLY A 597 -19.22 -22.81 -6.43
C GLY A 597 -18.88 -21.92 -7.63
N GLY A 598 -18.64 -20.63 -7.38
CA GLY A 598 -18.06 -19.69 -8.35
C GLY A 598 -16.56 -19.91 -8.56
N LEU A 599 -16.13 -21.16 -8.78
CA LEU A 599 -14.74 -21.55 -9.01
C LEU A 599 -14.47 -21.57 -10.52
N PRO A 600 -13.64 -20.66 -11.08
CA PRO A 600 -13.33 -20.67 -12.50
C PRO A 600 -12.61 -21.96 -12.90
N ASN A 601 -12.83 -22.43 -14.13
CA ASN A 601 -12.09 -23.57 -14.65
C ASN A 601 -10.58 -23.23 -14.74
N PRO A 602 -9.66 -24.09 -14.26
CA PRO A 602 -8.23 -23.84 -14.35
C PRO A 602 -7.70 -23.57 -15.78
N HIS A 603 -8.38 -24.05 -16.82
CA HIS A 603 -8.05 -23.74 -18.22
C HIS A 603 -8.18 -22.25 -18.57
N PHE A 604 -8.88 -21.46 -17.77
CA PHE A 604 -8.97 -20.01 -17.94
C PHE A 604 -7.85 -19.25 -17.23
N PHE A 605 -6.98 -19.93 -16.47
CA PHE A 605 -5.82 -19.30 -15.85
C PHE A 605 -4.71 -19.14 -16.89
N PRO A 606 -4.23 -17.92 -17.19
CA PRO A 606 -3.30 -17.67 -18.30
C PRO A 606 -1.84 -17.98 -17.95
N PHE A 607 -1.59 -19.04 -17.18
CA PHE A 607 -0.27 -19.40 -16.67
C PHE A 607 -0.02 -20.91 -16.80
N ASP A 608 0.87 -21.27 -17.72
CA ASP A 608 1.23 -22.68 -17.98
C ASP A 608 2.31 -23.21 -17.04
N THR A 609 3.24 -22.35 -16.63
CA THR A 609 4.29 -22.67 -15.64
C THR A 609 4.63 -21.44 -14.81
N LEU A 610 5.20 -21.68 -13.63
CA LEU A 610 5.82 -20.65 -12.80
C LEU A 610 7.22 -21.11 -12.42
N GLU A 611 8.21 -20.30 -12.73
CA GLU A 611 9.61 -20.67 -12.64
C GLU A 611 10.42 -19.66 -11.82
N ALA A 612 11.40 -20.17 -11.08
CA ALA A 612 12.33 -19.36 -10.31
C ALA A 612 13.73 -19.98 -10.26
N GLN A 613 14.74 -19.12 -10.10
CA GLN A 613 16.08 -19.54 -9.69
C GLN A 613 16.27 -19.24 -8.20
N THR A 614 16.58 -20.27 -7.43
CA THR A 614 16.75 -20.15 -5.98
C THR A 614 18.20 -20.37 -5.59
N ALA A 615 18.65 -19.69 -4.54
CA ALA A 615 19.92 -20.02 -3.91
C ALA A 615 19.93 -21.48 -3.44
N LYS A 616 21.12 -22.02 -3.16
CA LYS A 616 21.24 -23.29 -2.45
C LYS A 616 21.22 -23.07 -0.94
N PRO A 617 20.76 -24.05 -0.13
CA PRO A 617 20.81 -23.99 1.33
C PRO A 617 22.18 -23.60 1.90
N GLU A 618 23.25 -24.02 1.22
CA GLU A 618 24.63 -23.83 1.67
C GLU A 618 25.21 -22.46 1.28
N ARG A 619 24.40 -21.50 0.80
CA ARG A 619 24.85 -20.16 0.36
C ARG A 619 25.74 -19.46 1.39
N TRP A 620 25.44 -19.63 2.67
CA TRP A 620 26.19 -19.03 3.76
C TRP A 620 26.74 -20.07 4.73
N THR A 621 27.91 -19.76 5.28
CA THR A 621 28.57 -20.53 6.33
C THR A 621 27.92 -20.26 7.68
N PRO A 622 27.40 -21.29 8.37
CA PRO A 622 26.92 -21.20 9.75
C PRO A 622 28.04 -20.81 10.71
N THR A 623 27.67 -20.17 11.80
CA THR A 623 28.51 -20.05 13.00
C THR A 623 28.34 -21.30 13.88
N PRO A 624 29.24 -21.58 14.85
CA PRO A 624 29.03 -22.65 15.83
C PRO A 624 27.75 -22.46 16.63
N ASN A 625 27.17 -23.55 17.13
CA ASN A 625 25.93 -23.50 17.92
C ASN A 625 26.17 -23.11 19.38
N TYR A 626 27.34 -23.48 19.93
CA TYR A 626 27.68 -23.21 21.33
C TYR A 626 28.92 -22.30 21.45
N PRO A 627 28.99 -21.47 22.51
CA PRO A 627 30.15 -20.63 22.78
C PRO A 627 31.42 -21.46 22.98
N GLY A 628 32.53 -21.04 22.34
CA GLY A 628 33.86 -21.65 22.55
C GLY A 628 34.19 -22.85 21.66
N GLU A 629 33.23 -23.35 20.87
CA GLU A 629 33.53 -24.34 19.84
C GLU A 629 34.41 -23.73 18.75
N ALA A 630 35.49 -24.43 18.37
CA ALA A 630 36.28 -24.03 17.22
C ALA A 630 35.38 -24.12 15.98
N SER A 631 35.33 -23.03 15.20
CA SER A 631 34.71 -23.06 13.87
C SER A 631 35.29 -24.25 13.13
N SER A 632 34.48 -25.27 12.86
CA SER A 632 34.91 -26.32 11.95
C SER A 632 35.27 -25.61 10.66
N ALA A 633 36.50 -25.80 10.20
CA ALA A 633 36.94 -25.27 8.92
C ALA A 633 36.23 -26.06 7.81
N ALA A 634 34.92 -25.93 7.71
CA ALA A 634 34.25 -26.15 6.45
C ALA A 634 34.85 -25.11 5.52
N THR A 635 35.67 -25.58 4.57
CA THR A 635 36.25 -24.78 3.50
C THR A 635 35.19 -23.79 3.03
N PRO A 636 35.45 -22.47 3.00
CA PRO A 636 34.52 -21.51 2.41
C PRO A 636 34.12 -22.08 1.05
N ALA A 637 32.83 -22.29 0.81
CA ALA A 637 32.38 -22.73 -0.49
C ALA A 637 32.94 -21.72 -1.50
N SER A 638 33.85 -22.20 -2.36
CA SER A 638 34.58 -21.36 -3.30
C SER A 638 33.57 -20.80 -4.30
N GLY A 639 33.22 -19.51 -4.14
CA GLY A 639 32.29 -18.79 -5.02
C GLY A 639 30.81 -19.16 -4.83
N PRO A 640 29.88 -18.34 -5.34
CA PRO A 640 28.45 -18.62 -5.26
C PRO A 640 28.15 -19.96 -5.96
N ALA A 641 27.64 -20.93 -5.20
CA ALA A 641 27.15 -22.17 -5.78
C ALA A 641 26.04 -21.85 -6.79
N ALA A 642 26.10 -22.45 -7.98
CA ALA A 642 25.13 -22.20 -9.05
C ALA A 642 23.68 -22.36 -8.53
N PRO A 643 22.74 -21.47 -8.90
CA PRO A 643 21.37 -21.52 -8.41
C PRO A 643 20.65 -22.80 -8.82
N THR A 644 19.69 -23.23 -8.00
CA THR A 644 18.78 -24.32 -8.32
C THR A 644 17.57 -23.76 -9.06
N HIS A 645 17.17 -24.41 -10.16
CA HIS A 645 15.96 -24.02 -10.88
C HIS A 645 14.74 -24.79 -10.34
N ILE A 646 13.66 -24.06 -10.08
CA ILE A 646 12.36 -24.58 -9.66
C ILE A 646 11.34 -24.30 -10.75
N THR A 647 10.52 -25.30 -11.07
CA THR A 647 9.41 -25.21 -12.02
C THR A 647 8.16 -25.74 -11.35
N VAL A 648 7.12 -24.90 -11.25
CA VAL A 648 5.77 -25.28 -10.85
C VAL A 648 4.94 -25.47 -12.12
N PRO A 649 4.44 -26.69 -12.40
CA PRO A 649 3.66 -26.96 -13.61
C PRO A 649 2.22 -26.43 -13.48
N SER A 650 1.53 -26.28 -14.62
CA SER A 650 0.09 -25.98 -14.66
C SER A 650 -0.74 -27.00 -13.90
N GLN A 651 -0.47 -28.30 -14.11
CA GLN A 651 -1.13 -29.42 -13.42
C GLN A 651 -0.11 -30.48 -13.01
N SER A 652 -0.31 -31.05 -11.82
CA SER A 652 0.47 -32.19 -11.33
C SER A 652 -0.35 -33.48 -11.28
N ASN A 653 0.31 -34.60 -11.57
CA ASN A 653 -0.24 -35.96 -11.41
C ASN A 653 -0.31 -36.41 -9.94
N GLU A 654 0.23 -35.61 -9.01
CA GLU A 654 0.10 -35.87 -7.57
C GLU A 654 -1.37 -35.82 -7.14
N LYS A 655 -1.78 -36.85 -6.39
CA LYS A 655 -3.15 -37.02 -5.88
C LYS A 655 -3.26 -36.60 -4.42
N ASP A 656 -2.17 -36.68 -3.66
CA ASP A 656 -2.11 -36.20 -2.29
C ASP A 656 -2.09 -34.66 -2.28
N LEU A 657 -3.20 -34.05 -1.86
CA LEU A 657 -3.34 -32.59 -1.81
C LEU A 657 -2.27 -31.92 -0.93
N LEU A 658 -1.70 -32.64 0.04
CA LEU A 658 -0.64 -32.12 0.91
C LEU A 658 0.74 -32.08 0.22
N LYS A 659 0.88 -32.72 -0.95
CA LYS A 659 2.12 -32.77 -1.74
C LYS A 659 1.96 -32.20 -3.15
N LYS A 660 0.72 -31.87 -3.51
CA LYS A 660 0.35 -31.40 -4.85
C LYS A 660 0.70 -29.93 -5.01
N VAL A 661 1.86 -29.66 -5.62
CA VAL A 661 2.29 -28.31 -6.00
C VAL A 661 2.09 -28.10 -7.50
N ASP A 662 1.04 -27.34 -7.87
CA ASP A 662 0.72 -26.95 -9.25
C ASP A 662 -0.09 -25.64 -9.30
N LEU A 663 -0.11 -24.99 -10.47
CA LEU A 663 -0.83 -23.72 -10.66
C LEU A 663 -2.36 -23.90 -10.66
N ALA A 664 -2.88 -25.02 -11.16
CA ALA A 664 -4.31 -25.28 -11.18
C ALA A 664 -4.92 -25.28 -9.77
N THR A 665 -4.17 -25.77 -8.77
CA THR A 665 -4.58 -25.75 -7.37
C THR A 665 -4.18 -24.44 -6.69
N ALA A 666 -2.97 -23.93 -6.94
CA ALA A 666 -2.47 -22.73 -6.27
C ALA A 666 -3.21 -21.44 -6.67
N LEU A 667 -3.63 -21.31 -7.93
CA LEU A 667 -4.35 -20.14 -8.45
C LEU A 667 -5.87 -20.23 -8.27
N GLN A 668 -6.38 -21.37 -7.85
CA GLN A 668 -7.79 -21.54 -7.51
C GLN A 668 -8.10 -20.98 -6.12
N TYR A 669 -9.37 -20.62 -5.88
CA TYR A 669 -9.83 -20.36 -4.51
C TYR A 669 -9.56 -21.56 -3.61
N GLY A 670 -8.97 -21.28 -2.45
CA GLY A 670 -8.66 -22.26 -1.41
C GLY A 670 -9.41 -22.02 -0.10
N MET A 671 -9.10 -22.85 0.88
CA MET A 671 -9.54 -22.64 2.25
C MET A 671 -8.84 -21.42 2.85
N ALA A 672 -9.50 -20.75 3.81
CA ALA A 672 -8.94 -19.58 4.48
C ALA A 672 -7.68 -19.89 5.31
N GLN A 673 -7.41 -21.18 5.54
CA GLN A 673 -6.23 -21.64 6.26
C GLN A 673 -4.94 -21.50 5.42
N GLY A 674 -5.05 -21.55 4.09
CA GLY A 674 -3.92 -21.48 3.16
C GLY A 674 -3.82 -22.64 2.17
N TYR A 675 -2.78 -22.60 1.34
CA TYR A 675 -2.47 -23.61 0.34
C TYR A 675 -2.03 -24.91 1.03
N PRO A 676 -2.72 -26.06 0.78
CA PRO A 676 -2.55 -27.25 1.60
C PRO A 676 -1.11 -27.79 1.73
N PRO A 677 -0.28 -27.84 0.67
CA PRO A 677 1.10 -28.29 0.81
C PRO A 677 1.93 -27.42 1.76
N LEU A 678 1.83 -26.10 1.62
CA LEU A 678 2.55 -25.18 2.49
C LEU A 678 2.03 -25.23 3.92
N LEU A 679 0.70 -25.19 4.10
CA LEU A 679 0.06 -25.23 5.41
C LEU A 679 0.46 -26.50 6.17
N SER A 680 0.42 -27.65 5.50
CA SER A 680 0.83 -28.93 6.08
C SER A 680 2.29 -28.92 6.49
N TRP A 681 3.18 -28.39 5.64
CA TRP A 681 4.59 -28.29 5.94
C TRP A 681 4.86 -27.35 7.12
N VAL A 682 4.25 -26.16 7.15
CA VAL A 682 4.38 -25.20 8.26
C VAL A 682 3.88 -25.81 9.56
N ARG A 683 2.74 -26.51 9.54
CA ARG A 683 2.20 -27.22 10.72
C ARG A 683 3.18 -28.28 11.23
N GLN A 684 3.72 -29.09 10.33
CA GLN A 684 4.69 -30.12 10.66
C GLN A 684 5.97 -29.51 11.22
N PHE A 685 6.56 -28.55 10.53
CA PHE A 685 7.76 -27.83 10.97
C PHE A 685 7.56 -27.17 12.33
N THR A 686 6.39 -26.60 12.57
CA THR A 686 6.02 -26.01 13.87
C THR A 686 5.98 -27.07 14.97
N ARG A 687 5.35 -28.23 14.73
CA ARG A 687 5.18 -29.29 15.73
C ARG A 687 6.37 -30.20 15.91
N GLU A 688 7.27 -30.29 14.94
CA GLU A 688 8.39 -31.24 14.99
C GLU A 688 9.71 -30.51 15.26
N ASN A 689 9.84 -29.25 14.83
CA ASN A 689 11.08 -28.50 14.90
C ASN A 689 10.99 -27.27 15.82
N LEU A 690 9.91 -26.48 15.75
CA LEU A 690 9.80 -25.25 16.56
C LEU A 690 9.36 -25.55 18.00
N HIS A 691 8.25 -26.27 18.15
CA HIS A 691 7.59 -26.49 19.44
C HIS A 691 7.16 -27.97 19.60
N PRO A 692 8.11 -28.92 19.66
CA PRO A 692 7.79 -30.36 19.77
C PRO A 692 7.14 -30.78 21.08
N ASN A 693 7.29 -29.98 22.14
CA ASN A 693 6.89 -30.36 23.49
C ASN A 693 5.88 -29.40 24.12
N VAL A 694 5.01 -28.77 23.33
CA VAL A 694 3.96 -27.88 23.87
C VAL A 694 3.16 -28.61 24.97
N PRO A 695 2.95 -27.98 26.13
CA PRO A 695 2.47 -28.68 27.33
C PRO A 695 0.93 -28.72 27.46
N TYR A 696 0.20 -28.75 26.33
CA TYR A 696 -1.22 -29.10 26.28
C TYR A 696 -1.49 -30.19 25.24
N ARG A 697 -2.63 -30.87 25.42
CA ARG A 697 -3.10 -31.99 24.59
C ARG A 697 -3.30 -31.57 23.14
N ASP A 698 -3.05 -32.48 22.21
CA ASP A 698 -3.23 -32.30 20.77
C ASP A 698 -2.28 -31.29 20.10
N GLY A 699 -1.54 -30.49 20.88
CA GLY A 699 -0.50 -29.56 20.41
C GLY A 699 -1.05 -28.34 19.66
N PRO A 700 -0.19 -27.39 19.27
CA PRO A 700 -0.59 -26.15 18.62
C PRO A 700 -1.08 -26.40 17.20
N GLU A 701 -1.98 -25.55 16.71
CA GLU A 701 -2.35 -25.48 15.30
C GLU A 701 -1.80 -24.20 14.66
N VAL A 702 -1.83 -24.15 13.32
CA VAL A 702 -1.32 -23.00 12.56
C VAL A 702 -2.30 -22.51 11.51
N ILE A 703 -2.18 -21.23 11.15
CA ILE A 703 -2.89 -20.63 10.02
C ILE A 703 -1.99 -19.65 9.27
N LEU A 704 -2.02 -19.68 7.93
CA LEU A 704 -1.18 -18.79 7.12
C LEU A 704 -1.72 -17.35 7.11
N THR A 705 -0.79 -16.40 7.04
CA THR A 705 -1.03 -14.95 7.06
C THR A 705 -0.19 -14.24 6.00
N ASN A 706 -0.50 -12.97 5.74
CA ASN A 706 0.27 -12.09 4.86
C ASN A 706 1.52 -11.50 5.56
N GLY A 707 2.11 -12.24 6.51
CA GLY A 707 3.20 -11.81 7.40
C GLY A 707 2.73 -11.38 8.81
N SER A 708 3.67 -11.10 9.71
CA SER A 708 3.36 -10.75 11.11
C SER A 708 2.47 -9.51 11.26
N THR A 709 2.61 -8.51 10.38
CA THR A 709 1.72 -7.32 10.38
C THR A 709 0.25 -7.70 10.26
N ASP A 710 -0.07 -8.59 9.32
CA ASP A 710 -1.42 -9.13 9.12
C ASP A 710 -1.83 -10.08 10.26
N GLY A 711 -0.88 -10.88 10.77
CA GLY A 711 -1.10 -11.73 11.95
C GLY A 711 -1.49 -10.93 13.20
N PHE A 712 -0.82 -9.80 13.45
CA PHE A 712 -1.11 -8.91 14.56
C PHE A 712 -2.47 -8.20 14.38
N SER A 713 -2.76 -7.72 13.16
CA SER A 713 -4.07 -7.17 12.82
C SER A 713 -5.21 -8.15 13.13
N LYS A 714 -5.00 -9.43 12.84
CA LYS A 714 -5.95 -10.49 13.13
C LYS A 714 -6.07 -10.78 14.62
N ALA A 715 -4.96 -10.73 15.37
CA ALA A 715 -4.99 -10.86 16.83
C ALA A 715 -5.83 -9.73 17.45
N LEU A 716 -5.67 -8.49 16.97
CA LEU A 716 -6.53 -7.37 17.37
C LEU A 716 -7.99 -7.62 16.99
N ASN A 717 -8.29 -8.09 15.77
CA ASN A 717 -9.67 -8.41 15.39
C ASN A 717 -10.29 -9.49 16.29
N LEU A 718 -9.48 -10.47 16.70
CA LEU A 718 -9.90 -11.56 17.58
C LEU A 718 -10.22 -11.06 18.98
N PHE A 719 -9.34 -10.27 19.60
CA PHE A 719 -9.41 -9.95 21.03
C PHE A 719 -9.92 -8.55 21.38
N VAL A 720 -9.89 -7.59 20.45
CA VAL A 720 -10.21 -6.18 20.71
C VAL A 720 -11.56 -5.81 20.10
N SER A 721 -12.43 -5.23 20.92
CA SER A 721 -13.59 -4.49 20.45
C SER A 721 -13.22 -3.01 20.37
N GLU A 722 -13.56 -2.37 19.26
CA GLU A 722 -13.30 -0.94 19.05
C GLU A 722 -13.92 -0.12 20.20
N TRP A 723 -13.13 0.81 20.74
CA TRP A 723 -13.54 1.76 21.75
C TRP A 723 -13.33 3.18 21.23
N ARG A 724 -14.31 4.05 21.42
CA ARG A 724 -14.28 5.45 21.00
C ARG A 724 -14.35 6.35 22.24
N ASP A 725 -13.91 7.59 22.13
CA ASP A 725 -13.94 8.55 23.24
C ASP A 725 -15.35 8.85 23.80
N THR A 726 -16.40 8.49 23.04
CA THR A 726 -17.80 8.58 23.50
C THR A 726 -18.26 7.39 24.34
N ASP A 727 -17.52 6.28 24.30
CA ASP A 727 -17.83 5.07 25.06
C ASP A 727 -17.31 5.22 26.50
N ASP A 728 -17.79 4.38 27.43
CA ASP A 728 -17.41 4.50 28.84
C ASP A 728 -15.90 4.22 29.00
N ILE A 729 -15.16 5.12 29.65
CA ILE A 729 -13.72 4.95 29.87
C ILE A 729 -13.40 3.63 30.57
N ARG A 730 -14.30 3.14 31.44
CA ARG A 730 -14.16 1.85 32.15
C ARG A 730 -14.15 0.65 31.22
N ASP A 731 -14.61 0.82 29.97
CA ASP A 731 -14.59 -0.21 28.95
C ASP A 731 -13.37 -0.15 28.03
N ARG A 732 -12.54 0.89 28.13
CA ARG A 732 -11.38 1.09 27.26
C ARG A 732 -10.40 -0.07 27.37
N PRO A 733 -10.05 -0.76 26.27
CA PRO A 733 -9.10 -1.86 26.28
C PRO A 733 -7.67 -1.35 26.48
N GLY A 734 -6.82 -2.18 27.09
CA GLY A 734 -5.40 -1.92 27.25
C GLY A 734 -4.54 -3.10 26.80
N MET A 735 -3.36 -2.79 26.28
CA MET A 735 -2.38 -3.77 25.83
C MET A 735 -1.02 -3.50 26.47
N LEU A 736 -0.51 -4.50 27.18
CA LEU A 736 0.81 -4.47 27.79
C LEU A 736 1.88 -4.57 26.71
N CYS A 737 2.94 -3.78 26.83
CA CYS A 737 4.12 -3.86 25.97
C CYS A 737 5.35 -3.37 26.73
N GLU A 738 6.55 -3.59 26.22
CA GLU A 738 7.74 -2.95 26.77
C GLU A 738 7.69 -1.42 26.58
N THR A 739 8.49 -0.69 27.37
CA THR A 739 8.69 0.77 27.27
C THR A 739 8.95 1.25 25.84
N PHE A 740 9.74 0.47 25.09
CA PHE A 740 9.95 0.67 23.66
C PHE A 740 9.29 -0.47 22.90
N VAL A 741 8.66 -0.19 21.78
CA VAL A 741 7.88 -1.16 21.01
C VAL A 741 8.04 -0.93 19.51
N TYR A 742 7.85 -1.98 18.72
CA TYR A 742 7.80 -1.84 17.26
C TYR A 742 6.64 -0.92 16.87
N THR A 743 6.95 0.15 16.14
CA THR A 743 6.03 1.27 15.83
C THR A 743 4.71 0.85 15.18
N ASN A 744 4.73 -0.21 14.38
CA ASN A 744 3.53 -0.68 13.72
C ASN A 744 2.49 -1.31 14.67
N VAL A 745 2.85 -1.56 15.93
CA VAL A 745 1.96 -2.10 16.97
C VAL A 745 1.03 -1.00 17.49
N PRO A 746 1.52 0.12 18.06
CA PRO A 746 0.69 1.29 18.34
C PRO A 746 -0.15 1.75 17.15
N ASN A 747 0.43 1.81 15.95
CA ASN A 747 -0.26 2.27 14.74
C ASN A 747 -1.48 1.41 14.35
N GLN A 748 -1.55 0.16 14.81
CA GLN A 748 -2.73 -0.69 14.61
C GLN A 748 -3.65 -0.76 15.83
N ALA A 749 -3.10 -0.72 17.04
CA ALA A 749 -3.86 -0.87 18.27
C ALA A 749 -4.55 0.42 18.72
N MET A 750 -3.84 1.55 18.71
CA MET A 750 -4.38 2.84 19.19
C MET A 750 -5.60 3.33 18.42
N PRO A 751 -5.69 3.17 17.07
CA PRO A 751 -6.90 3.54 16.32
C PRO A 751 -8.15 2.71 16.70
N LEU A 752 -7.98 1.56 17.35
CA LEU A 752 -9.10 0.76 17.89
C LEU A 752 -9.49 1.19 19.32
N GLY A 753 -8.91 2.29 19.83
CA GLY A 753 -9.10 2.79 21.19
C GLY A 753 -8.23 2.10 22.24
N VAL A 754 -7.36 1.16 21.84
CA VAL A 754 -6.48 0.43 22.76
C VAL A 754 -5.43 1.38 23.33
N GLN A 755 -5.37 1.49 24.65
CA GLN A 755 -4.28 2.20 25.30
C GLN A 755 -3.05 1.29 25.40
N MET A 756 -1.88 1.83 25.05
CA MET A 756 -0.61 1.16 25.27
C MET A 756 -0.23 1.28 26.75
N VAL A 757 0.06 0.15 27.38
CA VAL A 757 0.41 0.07 28.79
C VAL A 757 1.85 -0.39 28.90
N PRO A 758 2.80 0.54 29.03
CA PRO A 758 4.21 0.20 29.08
C PRO A 758 4.54 -0.49 30.41
N VAL A 759 5.27 -1.59 30.31
CA VAL A 759 5.93 -2.30 31.39
C VAL A 759 7.43 -2.05 31.26
N LYS A 760 8.09 -1.69 32.35
CA LYS A 760 9.53 -1.43 32.34
C LYS A 760 10.28 -2.66 31.87
N ALA A 761 11.29 -2.43 31.05
CA ALA A 761 12.24 -3.43 30.62
C ALA A 761 13.64 -3.07 31.10
N ASP A 762 14.42 -4.07 31.47
CA ASP A 762 15.84 -3.95 31.74
C ASP A 762 16.65 -4.61 30.61
N GLU A 763 17.94 -4.82 30.83
CA GLU A 763 18.87 -5.45 29.90
C GLU A 763 18.48 -6.91 29.54
N SER A 764 17.63 -7.54 30.35
CA SER A 764 17.04 -8.86 30.12
C SER A 764 15.60 -8.80 29.61
N GLY A 765 15.11 -7.64 29.18
CA GLY A 765 13.77 -7.41 28.64
C GLY A 765 12.72 -7.07 29.70
N MET A 766 11.43 -7.27 29.38
CA MET A 766 10.28 -6.89 30.24
C MET A 766 10.43 -7.41 31.69
N SER A 767 10.21 -6.55 32.69
CA SER A 767 10.29 -6.88 34.11
C SER A 767 9.05 -7.64 34.60
N PRO A 768 9.22 -8.88 35.13
CA PRO A 768 8.12 -9.60 35.75
C PRO A 768 7.56 -8.85 36.96
N GLU A 769 8.41 -8.21 37.76
CA GLU A 769 7.98 -7.46 38.95
C GLU A 769 7.13 -6.26 38.56
N ASP A 770 7.55 -5.50 37.54
CA ASP A 770 6.80 -4.33 37.05
C ASP A 770 5.51 -4.76 36.32
N LEU A 771 5.55 -5.89 35.59
CA LEU A 771 4.36 -6.49 34.96
C LEU A 771 3.30 -6.85 36.02
N GLU A 772 3.73 -7.53 37.08
CA GLU A 772 2.88 -7.92 38.21
C GLU A 772 2.34 -6.67 38.92
N ASP A 773 3.17 -5.65 39.17
CA ASP A 773 2.76 -4.40 39.80
C ASP A 773 1.68 -3.66 38.99
N VAL A 774 1.90 -3.49 37.67
CA VAL A 774 0.93 -2.86 36.76
C VAL A 774 -0.41 -3.58 36.78
N LEU A 775 -0.42 -4.91 36.82
CA LEU A 775 -1.65 -5.72 36.80
C LEU A 775 -2.33 -5.79 38.17
N ALA A 776 -1.56 -5.88 39.26
CA ALA A 776 -2.05 -5.94 40.63
C ALA A 776 -2.66 -4.61 41.08
N ASN A 777 -2.03 -3.51 40.69
CA ASN A 777 -2.39 -2.15 41.10
C ASN A 777 -3.07 -1.35 39.97
N TRP A 778 -3.70 -2.03 39.03
CA TRP A 778 -4.37 -1.39 37.89
C TRP A 778 -5.46 -0.42 38.36
N ASP A 779 -5.35 0.86 37.97
CA ASP A 779 -6.35 1.89 38.25
C ASP A 779 -7.55 1.75 37.29
N PRO A 780 -8.75 1.40 37.79
CA PRO A 780 -9.94 1.24 36.95
C PRO A 780 -10.41 2.54 36.28
N SER A 781 -9.98 3.71 36.76
CA SER A 781 -10.27 5.01 36.13
C SER A 781 -9.62 5.14 34.75
N ARG A 782 -8.57 4.36 34.49
CA ARG A 782 -7.85 4.31 33.21
C ARG A 782 -8.48 3.36 32.21
N GLY A 783 -9.46 2.55 32.63
CA GLY A 783 -10.16 1.58 31.79
C GLY A 783 -10.01 0.14 32.26
N LYS A 784 -10.32 -0.82 31.39
CA LYS A 784 -10.23 -2.24 31.74
C LYS A 784 -8.78 -2.62 32.02
N ARG A 785 -8.59 -3.48 33.02
CA ARG A 785 -7.28 -4.10 33.25
C ARG A 785 -6.82 -4.76 31.95
N PRO A 786 -5.59 -4.48 31.48
CA PRO A 786 -5.08 -5.07 30.26
C PRO A 786 -5.16 -6.59 30.29
N HIS A 787 -5.65 -7.17 29.20
CA HIS A 787 -5.78 -8.61 29.03
C HIS A 787 -5.01 -9.13 27.80
N LEU A 788 -4.25 -8.24 27.14
CA LEU A 788 -3.37 -8.54 26.03
C LEU A 788 -1.97 -8.06 26.38
N MET A 789 -0.97 -8.83 26.00
CA MET A 789 0.44 -8.43 26.03
C MET A 789 1.04 -8.66 24.65
N TYR A 790 1.71 -7.64 24.10
CA TYR A 790 2.55 -7.79 22.91
C TYR A 790 4.02 -7.77 23.33
N THR A 791 4.81 -8.71 22.80
CA THR A 791 6.26 -8.76 23.06
C THR A 791 7.00 -9.43 21.90
N VAL A 792 8.25 -9.01 21.70
CA VAL A 792 9.24 -9.67 20.82
C VAL A 792 10.33 -10.24 21.73
N THR A 793 10.45 -11.55 21.82
CA THR A 793 11.23 -12.16 22.92
C THR A 793 12.68 -12.45 22.56
N LEU A 794 13.00 -12.57 21.27
CA LEU A 794 14.34 -12.78 20.74
C LEU A 794 14.70 -11.65 19.77
N GLY A 795 15.65 -10.80 20.14
CA GLY A 795 16.11 -9.70 19.28
C GLY A 795 15.05 -8.60 19.19
N HIS A 796 14.54 -8.19 20.35
CA HIS A 796 13.44 -7.23 20.50
C HIS A 796 13.62 -5.99 19.60
N ASN A 797 12.54 -5.52 18.98
CA ASN A 797 12.56 -4.28 18.20
C ASN A 797 12.02 -3.13 19.05
N PRO A 798 12.84 -2.14 19.44
CA PRO A 798 14.16 -1.80 18.87
C PRO A 798 15.39 -2.27 19.66
N THR A 799 15.21 -2.85 20.85
CA THR A 799 16.26 -2.91 21.87
C THR A 799 17.33 -4.00 21.66
N GLY A 800 17.07 -4.98 20.80
CA GLY A 800 17.93 -6.13 20.54
C GLY A 800 18.05 -7.11 21.71
N VAL A 801 17.29 -6.91 22.79
CA VAL A 801 17.35 -7.74 24.00
C VAL A 801 16.66 -9.09 23.79
N LEU A 802 16.95 -10.00 24.71
CA LEU A 802 16.43 -11.37 24.74
C LEU A 802 15.85 -11.66 26.12
N LEU A 803 14.69 -12.28 26.16
CA LEU A 803 14.13 -12.85 27.39
C LEU A 803 14.74 -14.22 27.66
N SER A 804 15.34 -14.39 28.84
CA SER A 804 15.80 -15.70 29.30
C SER A 804 14.61 -16.64 29.53
N VAL A 805 14.85 -17.95 29.47
CA VAL A 805 13.79 -18.96 29.74
C VAL A 805 13.16 -18.76 31.11
N GLU A 806 13.96 -18.44 32.13
CA GLU A 806 13.46 -18.21 33.48
C GLU A 806 12.55 -16.97 33.54
N ARG A 807 12.93 -15.90 32.85
CA ARG A 807 12.13 -14.67 32.78
C ARG A 807 10.82 -14.90 32.01
N LYS A 808 10.86 -15.68 30.93
CA LYS A 808 9.63 -16.12 30.23
C LYS A 808 8.71 -16.92 31.15
N LYS A 809 9.23 -17.84 31.96
CA LYS A 809 8.40 -18.59 32.94
C LYS A 809 7.73 -17.67 33.95
N GLN A 810 8.46 -16.69 34.47
CA GLN A 810 7.92 -15.70 35.41
C GLN A 810 6.82 -14.85 34.77
N ILE A 811 7.09 -14.26 33.60
CA ILE A 811 6.10 -13.50 32.82
C ILE A 811 4.87 -14.35 32.51
N TYR A 812 5.08 -15.59 32.05
CA TYR A 812 4.00 -16.51 31.74
C TYR A 812 3.12 -16.81 32.96
N ALA A 813 3.73 -17.07 34.13
CA ALA A 813 3.01 -17.31 35.37
C ALA A 813 2.16 -16.10 35.79
N ILE A 814 2.66 -14.88 35.59
CA ILE A 814 1.92 -13.65 35.85
C ILE A 814 0.76 -13.51 34.86
N CYS A 815 1.01 -13.69 33.56
CA CYS A 815 -0.04 -13.68 32.55
C CYS A 815 -1.11 -14.74 32.84
N SER A 816 -0.72 -15.92 33.35
CA SER A 816 -1.64 -16.96 33.80
C SER A 816 -2.51 -16.51 34.97
N LYS A 817 -1.88 -15.96 36.02
CA LYS A 817 -2.54 -15.44 37.21
C LYS A 817 -3.56 -14.33 36.91
N TYR A 818 -3.24 -13.41 36.00
CA TYR A 818 -4.09 -12.26 35.68
C TYR A 818 -4.99 -12.44 34.46
N ASP A 819 -4.92 -13.61 33.83
CA ASP A 819 -5.67 -13.96 32.64
C ASP A 819 -5.37 -13.03 31.45
N VAL A 820 -4.10 -12.99 31.05
CA VAL A 820 -3.58 -12.19 29.93
C VAL A 820 -3.22 -13.11 28.77
N ILE A 821 -3.66 -12.77 27.56
CA ILE A 821 -3.24 -13.41 26.31
C ILE A 821 -1.89 -12.85 25.87
N ILE A 822 -0.97 -13.72 25.49
CA ILE A 822 0.38 -13.34 25.05
C ILE A 822 0.44 -13.36 23.54
N ILE A 823 0.66 -12.20 22.93
CA ILE A 823 0.97 -12.06 21.50
C ILE A 823 2.49 -11.99 21.37
N GLU A 824 3.09 -13.10 20.99
CA GLU A 824 4.53 -13.29 20.81
C GLU A 824 4.88 -13.06 19.32
N ASP A 825 5.45 -11.91 18.95
CA ASP A 825 5.87 -11.63 17.56
C ASP A 825 7.35 -11.97 17.35
N GLU A 826 7.64 -12.95 16.49
CA GLU A 826 8.94 -13.60 16.43
C GLU A 826 9.56 -13.62 15.01
N PRO A 827 9.77 -12.45 14.38
CA PRO A 827 10.39 -12.37 13.07
C PRO A 827 11.89 -12.71 13.09
N TYR A 828 12.53 -12.72 14.27
CA TYR A 828 13.99 -12.87 14.41
C TYR A 828 14.42 -14.12 15.19
N TRP A 829 13.51 -15.02 15.52
CA TRP A 829 13.78 -16.13 16.45
C TRP A 829 14.98 -17.00 16.05
N TYR A 830 15.22 -17.17 14.74
CA TYR A 830 16.35 -17.94 14.20
C TYR A 830 17.71 -17.21 14.24
N LEU A 831 17.71 -15.91 14.51
CA LEU A 831 18.91 -15.05 14.48
C LEU A 831 19.51 -14.88 15.88
N GLN A 832 19.72 -15.97 16.62
CA GLN A 832 20.34 -15.96 17.96
C GLN A 832 21.85 -16.11 17.84
N PHE A 833 22.64 -15.31 18.56
CA PHE A 833 24.09 -15.16 18.35
C PHE A 833 24.92 -15.77 19.49
N PRO A 834 25.32 -17.04 19.42
CA PRO A 834 26.03 -17.72 20.50
C PRO A 834 27.42 -17.13 20.78
N SER A 835 28.09 -16.54 19.79
CA SER A 835 29.42 -15.94 19.98
C SER A 835 29.39 -14.55 20.62
N ALA A 836 28.23 -13.88 20.65
CA ALA A 836 28.12 -12.46 21.01
C ALA A 836 28.73 -12.14 22.37
N ALA A 837 28.46 -12.94 23.40
CA ALA A 837 28.95 -12.69 24.75
C ALA A 837 30.47 -12.87 24.88
N ALA A 838 31.04 -13.85 24.19
CA ALA A 838 32.48 -14.08 24.16
C ALA A 838 33.21 -12.97 23.38
N GLU A 839 32.64 -12.52 22.27
CA GLU A 839 33.21 -11.45 21.46
C GLU A 839 33.11 -10.07 22.15
N GLU A 840 32.02 -9.81 22.88
CA GLU A 840 31.89 -8.62 23.72
C GLU A 840 32.93 -8.59 24.84
N ALA A 841 33.13 -9.71 25.56
CA ALA A 841 34.13 -9.83 26.60
C ALA A 841 35.55 -9.57 26.06
N LYS A 842 35.87 -10.13 24.88
CA LYS A 842 37.15 -9.87 24.17
C LYS A 842 37.30 -8.41 23.79
N SER A 843 36.27 -7.82 23.16
CA SER A 843 36.25 -6.42 22.72
C SER A 843 36.52 -5.47 23.90
N ARG A 844 35.87 -5.72 25.04
CA ARG A 844 35.94 -4.88 26.23
C ARG A 844 37.05 -5.26 27.21
N LYS A 845 37.86 -6.28 26.90
CA LYS A 845 38.91 -6.84 27.79
C LYS A 845 38.37 -7.22 29.17
N ALA A 846 37.15 -7.75 29.21
CA ALA A 846 36.47 -8.23 30.40
C ALA A 846 36.56 -9.77 30.52
N SER A 847 36.34 -10.30 31.71
CA SER A 847 36.15 -11.74 31.91
C SER A 847 34.83 -12.20 31.28
N LEU A 848 34.81 -13.44 30.77
CA LEU A 848 33.56 -14.08 30.35
C LEU A 848 32.60 -14.21 31.55
N PRO A 849 31.28 -14.04 31.34
CA PRO A 849 30.29 -14.37 32.37
C PRO A 849 30.42 -15.85 32.82
N ALA A 850 30.35 -16.11 34.13
CA ALA A 850 30.61 -17.42 34.75
C ALA A 850 29.63 -18.53 34.28
N ASP A 851 28.45 -18.13 33.85
CA ASP A 851 27.37 -18.96 33.33
C ASP A 851 27.66 -19.48 31.91
N LEU A 852 28.48 -18.78 31.12
CA LEU A 852 28.95 -19.22 29.81
C LEU A 852 30.18 -20.13 29.89
N GLU A 853 31.01 -20.00 30.93
CA GLU A 853 32.14 -20.92 31.16
C GLU A 853 31.66 -22.38 31.31
N LYS A 854 30.46 -22.59 31.88
CA LYS A 854 29.88 -23.93 32.10
C LYS A 854 29.29 -24.58 30.84
N GLN A 855 28.97 -23.81 29.80
CA GLN A 855 28.38 -24.34 28.56
C GLN A 855 29.42 -24.80 27.53
N THR A 856 30.72 -24.56 27.78
CA THR A 856 31.84 -24.87 26.87
C THR A 856 32.19 -26.36 26.74
N SER A 857 31.41 -27.27 27.36
CA SER A 857 31.66 -28.71 27.31
C SER A 857 30.44 -29.50 26.83
N SER A 858 30.10 -29.40 25.55
CA SER A 858 29.28 -30.44 24.90
C SER A 858 29.86 -30.76 23.52
N THR A 859 30.10 -32.04 23.25
CA THR A 859 30.77 -32.55 22.04
C THR A 859 29.75 -33.12 21.05
N ALA A 860 28.68 -32.40 20.76
CA ALA A 860 27.68 -32.84 19.77
C ALA A 860 28.03 -32.26 18.39
N LYS A 861 28.48 -33.14 17.49
CA LYS A 861 28.73 -32.83 16.08
C LYS A 861 27.49 -33.23 15.28
N ASP A 862 26.77 -32.27 14.68
CA ASP A 862 26.12 -32.35 13.36
C ASP A 862 25.15 -31.18 13.10
N ASP A 863 24.80 -30.95 11.83
CA ASP A 863 23.80 -29.95 11.37
C ASP A 863 22.39 -30.14 12.01
N ASP A 864 22.12 -31.31 12.59
CA ASP A 864 20.87 -31.64 13.34
C ASP A 864 20.76 -30.91 14.70
N ASP A 865 21.81 -30.24 15.17
CA ASP A 865 21.86 -29.57 16.48
C ASP A 865 21.40 -28.08 16.45
N PHE A 866 21.27 -27.45 15.27
CA PHE A 866 20.92 -26.02 15.18
C PHE A 866 19.61 -25.68 15.90
N MET A 867 18.53 -26.43 15.63
CA MET A 867 17.22 -26.17 16.24
C MET A 867 17.24 -26.36 17.77
N ALA A 868 18.02 -27.33 18.26
CA ALA A 868 18.16 -27.60 19.69
C ALA A 868 18.94 -26.50 20.42
N SER A 869 19.83 -25.79 19.71
CA SER A 869 20.61 -24.67 20.27
C SER A 869 19.78 -23.39 20.52
N LEU A 870 18.58 -23.29 19.95
CA LEU A 870 17.75 -22.08 20.02
C LEU A 870 16.95 -22.01 21.33
N THR A 871 16.88 -20.81 21.91
CA THR A 871 16.14 -20.57 23.15
C THR A 871 14.64 -20.80 22.95
N PRO A 872 13.98 -21.60 23.81
CA PRO A 872 12.53 -21.87 23.72
C PRO A 872 11.67 -20.60 23.70
N SER A 873 10.57 -20.65 22.96
CA SER A 873 9.52 -19.62 22.87
C SER A 873 8.56 -19.65 24.08
N PHE A 874 7.66 -18.68 24.20
CA PHE A 874 6.51 -18.79 25.11
C PHE A 874 5.60 -19.96 24.74
N THR A 875 5.45 -20.27 23.45
CA THR A 875 4.62 -21.40 22.97
C THR A 875 5.09 -22.73 23.57
N ALA A 876 6.41 -22.92 23.75
CA ALA A 876 6.96 -24.11 24.39
C ALA A 876 6.66 -24.21 25.90
N LEU A 877 6.30 -23.09 26.55
CA LEU A 877 5.94 -23.00 27.97
C LEU A 877 4.42 -22.93 28.19
N ASP A 878 3.63 -22.94 27.12
CA ASP A 878 2.23 -22.56 27.15
C ASP A 878 1.33 -23.67 27.69
N VAL A 879 1.24 -23.84 29.02
CA VAL A 879 0.38 -24.85 29.66
C VAL A 879 -1.12 -24.56 29.51
N ASP A 880 -1.47 -23.28 29.39
CA ASP A 880 -2.86 -22.81 29.31
C ASP A 880 -3.38 -22.73 27.86
N GLY A 881 -2.51 -22.69 26.84
CA GLY A 881 -2.91 -22.39 25.47
C GLY A 881 -3.18 -20.89 25.21
N ARG A 882 -2.56 -19.99 25.98
CA ARG A 882 -2.79 -18.52 25.94
C ARG A 882 -1.86 -17.76 25.00
N VAL A 883 -0.93 -18.44 24.36
CA VAL A 883 0.06 -17.82 23.46
C VAL A 883 -0.47 -17.81 22.03
N VAL A 884 -0.44 -16.64 21.43
CA VAL A 884 -0.63 -16.41 19.99
C VAL A 884 0.71 -15.96 19.44
N ARG A 885 1.42 -16.88 18.80
CA ARG A 885 2.73 -16.62 18.21
C ARG A 885 2.59 -16.21 16.75
N LEU A 886 3.27 -15.13 16.36
CA LEU A 886 3.34 -14.63 14.99
C LEU A 886 4.72 -14.98 14.40
N ASP A 887 4.73 -15.75 13.32
CA ASP A 887 5.94 -16.10 12.58
C ASP A 887 5.86 -15.55 11.14
N THR A 888 7.01 -15.27 10.53
CA THR A 888 7.05 -14.70 9.16
C THR A 888 8.21 -15.22 8.32
N PHE A 889 7.98 -15.30 7.00
CA PHE A 889 9.04 -15.51 6.02
C PHE A 889 9.77 -14.21 5.64
N SER A 890 9.37 -13.05 6.19
CA SER A 890 9.91 -11.75 5.77
C SER A 890 11.41 -11.60 6.05
N LYS A 891 11.90 -12.18 7.15
CA LYS A 891 13.31 -12.07 7.56
C LYS A 891 14.11 -13.35 7.31
N THR A 892 13.47 -14.38 6.76
CA THR A 892 14.08 -15.69 6.47
C THR A 892 14.07 -16.04 4.99
N VAL A 893 13.14 -15.50 4.20
CA VAL A 893 13.07 -15.69 2.74
C VAL A 893 13.11 -14.32 2.05
N ALA A 894 12.04 -13.52 2.15
CA ALA A 894 12.00 -12.15 1.63
C ALA A 894 10.77 -11.39 2.17
N PRO A 895 10.89 -10.08 2.50
CA PRO A 895 9.74 -9.26 2.92
C PRO A 895 8.64 -9.17 1.86
N GLY A 896 9.02 -9.08 0.58
CA GLY A 896 8.09 -8.96 -0.55
C GLY A 896 7.21 -10.19 -0.80
N CYS A 897 7.53 -11.35 -0.18
CA CYS A 897 6.66 -12.53 -0.27
C CYS A 897 5.31 -12.32 0.42
N ARG A 898 5.23 -11.39 1.39
CA ARG A 898 4.02 -11.14 2.20
C ARG A 898 3.43 -12.46 2.74
N LEU A 899 4.25 -13.25 3.43
CA LEU A 899 3.90 -14.59 3.88
C LEU A 899 4.37 -14.82 5.32
N GLY A 900 3.50 -15.40 6.13
CA GLY A 900 3.76 -15.79 7.52
C GLY A 900 2.70 -16.76 8.02
N TRP A 901 2.69 -17.00 9.32
CA TRP A 901 1.67 -17.81 9.98
C TRP A 901 1.47 -17.41 11.44
N ILE A 902 0.32 -17.79 11.99
CA ILE A 902 0.03 -17.73 13.42
C ILE A 902 0.11 -19.16 13.97
N THR A 903 0.72 -19.34 15.13
CA THR A 903 0.69 -20.57 15.92
C THR A 903 -0.06 -20.33 17.23
N ALA A 904 -1.10 -21.11 17.51
CA ALA A 904 -1.91 -20.99 18.73
C ALA A 904 -2.67 -22.29 19.02
N GLN A 905 -3.37 -22.36 20.16
CA GLN A 905 -4.25 -23.50 20.43
C GLN A 905 -5.38 -23.64 19.38
N PRO A 906 -5.92 -24.85 19.14
CA PRO A 906 -6.89 -25.10 18.07
C PRO A 906 -8.13 -24.18 18.07
N ALA A 907 -8.67 -23.86 19.25
CA ALA A 907 -9.86 -23.00 19.37
C ALA A 907 -9.61 -21.56 18.90
N LEU A 908 -8.40 -21.03 19.11
CA LEU A 908 -8.02 -19.70 18.63
C LEU A 908 -7.77 -19.72 17.12
N ILE A 909 -7.10 -20.76 16.61
CA ILE A 909 -6.86 -20.93 15.16
C ILE A 909 -8.16 -21.01 14.38
N GLU A 910 -9.17 -21.68 14.92
CA GLU A 910 -10.49 -21.74 14.31
C GLU A 910 -11.12 -20.33 14.21
N ARG A 911 -10.97 -19.47 15.23
CA ARG A 911 -11.43 -18.06 15.14
C ARG A 911 -10.64 -17.23 14.14
N PHE A 912 -9.32 -17.41 14.06
CA PHE A 912 -8.49 -16.78 13.02
C PHE A 912 -8.93 -17.18 11.62
N GLU A 913 -9.31 -18.44 11.42
CA GLU A 913 -9.84 -18.91 10.14
C GLU A 913 -11.12 -18.16 9.73
N ARG A 914 -12.03 -17.92 10.67
CA ARG A 914 -13.25 -17.12 10.41
C ARG A 914 -12.93 -15.66 10.09
N ILE A 915 -11.91 -15.10 10.72
CA ILE A 915 -11.43 -13.74 10.42
C ILE A 915 -10.85 -13.71 9.00
N ASN A 916 -10.01 -14.69 8.64
CA ASN A 916 -9.45 -14.83 7.29
C ASN A 916 -10.55 -14.93 6.22
N GLU A 917 -11.59 -15.74 6.44
CA GLU A 917 -12.71 -15.89 5.50
C GLU A 917 -13.38 -14.58 5.09
N ALA A 918 -13.36 -13.57 5.97
CA ALA A 918 -14.01 -12.28 5.77
C ALA A 918 -13.02 -11.12 5.53
N THR A 919 -11.71 -11.38 5.52
CA THR A 919 -10.67 -10.35 5.35
C THR A 919 -9.76 -10.73 4.18
N THR A 920 -8.56 -11.22 4.45
CA THR A 920 -7.54 -11.49 3.43
C THR A 920 -7.71 -12.82 2.70
N GLN A 921 -8.65 -13.67 3.12
CA GLN A 921 -8.77 -15.07 2.71
C GLN A 921 -7.49 -15.88 2.99
N GLN A 922 -6.62 -16.03 2.00
CA GLN A 922 -5.35 -16.74 2.11
C GLN A 922 -4.24 -15.93 1.43
N PRO A 923 -2.96 -16.17 1.74
CA PRO A 923 -1.86 -15.54 1.02
C PRO A 923 -1.85 -15.85 -0.48
N SER A 924 -1.06 -15.11 -1.25
CA SER A 924 -0.98 -15.29 -2.71
C SER A 924 -0.61 -16.72 -3.11
N GLY A 925 -1.42 -17.34 -3.96
CA GLY A 925 -1.19 -18.69 -4.49
C GLY A 925 0.16 -18.86 -5.19
N PHE A 926 0.60 -17.84 -5.95
CA PHE A 926 1.92 -17.84 -6.60
C PHE A 926 3.06 -17.98 -5.59
N VAL A 927 3.02 -17.15 -4.53
CA VAL A 927 4.05 -17.16 -3.49
C VAL A 927 4.00 -18.48 -2.72
N GLN A 928 2.81 -18.94 -2.34
CA GLN A 928 2.65 -20.20 -1.63
C GLN A 928 3.17 -21.39 -2.44
N ALA A 929 2.93 -21.44 -3.76
CA ALA A 929 3.43 -22.48 -4.64
C ALA A 929 4.97 -22.47 -4.73
N LEU A 930 5.59 -21.29 -4.93
CA LEU A 930 7.04 -21.16 -4.98
C LEU A 930 7.71 -21.56 -3.67
N VAL A 931 7.19 -21.07 -2.53
CA VAL A 931 7.73 -21.43 -1.21
C VAL A 931 7.50 -22.92 -0.92
N SER A 932 6.35 -23.49 -1.30
CA SER A 932 6.12 -24.94 -1.20
C SER A 932 7.16 -25.73 -1.99
N SER A 933 7.42 -25.37 -3.25
CA SER A 933 8.44 -26.04 -4.06
C SER A 933 9.84 -25.87 -3.50
N LEU A 934 10.14 -24.72 -2.87
CA LEU A 934 11.40 -24.48 -2.18
C LEU A 934 11.56 -25.46 -1.00
N VAL A 935 10.59 -25.52 -0.09
CA VAL A 935 10.71 -26.25 1.18
C VAL A 935 10.37 -27.74 1.11
N LEU A 936 9.57 -28.17 0.13
CA LEU A 936 9.24 -29.59 -0.09
C LEU A 936 10.17 -30.26 -1.10
N GLY A 937 10.73 -29.49 -2.03
CA GLY A 937 11.41 -30.02 -3.21
C GLY A 937 10.46 -30.59 -4.28
N PRO A 938 10.98 -31.11 -5.40
CA PRO A 938 10.15 -31.62 -6.49
C PRO A 938 9.31 -32.82 -6.03
N SER A 939 8.00 -32.77 -6.27
CA SER A 939 7.09 -33.90 -6.05
C SER A 939 7.50 -35.07 -6.95
N SER A 940 8.05 -36.13 -6.36
CA SER A 940 8.36 -37.37 -7.07
C SER A 940 7.04 -38.03 -7.51
N THR A 941 6.75 -38.04 -8.80
CA THR A 941 5.73 -38.94 -9.35
C THR A 941 6.16 -40.39 -9.11
N SER A 942 5.41 -41.08 -8.26
CA SER A 942 5.23 -42.54 -8.05
C SER A 942 5.88 -43.45 -9.10
N SER A 943 6.52 -44.57 -8.77
CA SER A 943 6.08 -45.60 -7.83
C SER A 943 7.27 -46.42 -7.33
N SER A 944 7.10 -47.14 -6.22
CA SER A 944 7.96 -48.22 -5.75
C SER A 944 8.76 -48.88 -6.88
N THR A 945 10.09 -48.77 -6.77
CA THR A 945 11.04 -49.65 -7.46
C THR A 945 10.93 -49.69 -9.00
N SER A 946 11.18 -48.59 -9.71
CA SER A 946 11.74 -48.66 -11.09
C SER A 946 12.26 -47.35 -11.68
N ALA A 947 12.50 -46.29 -10.87
CA ALA A 947 13.20 -45.08 -11.33
C ALA A 947 14.59 -45.37 -11.95
N LEU A 948 15.19 -46.53 -11.65
CA LEU A 948 16.48 -46.99 -12.18
C LEU A 948 16.49 -47.27 -13.70
N SER A 949 15.37 -47.66 -14.32
CA SER A 949 15.39 -48.09 -15.74
C SER A 949 15.29 -46.94 -16.74
N ARG A 950 14.77 -45.78 -16.34
CA ARG A 950 14.81 -44.52 -17.12
C ARG A 950 15.96 -43.61 -16.71
N PHE A 951 16.38 -43.65 -15.43
CA PHE A 951 17.59 -42.98 -14.96
C PHE A 951 18.87 -43.61 -15.53
N SER A 952 18.88 -44.91 -15.88
CA SER A 952 20.04 -45.56 -16.51
C SER A 952 20.36 -45.03 -17.91
N LEU A 953 19.37 -44.51 -18.64
CA LEU A 953 19.49 -44.09 -20.05
C LEU A 953 19.90 -42.63 -20.27
N LEU A 954 19.97 -41.80 -19.22
CA LEU A 954 20.43 -40.41 -19.34
C LEU A 954 21.98 -40.33 -19.46
N PRO A 955 22.55 -39.31 -20.11
CA PRO A 955 23.99 -39.03 -20.02
C PRO A 955 24.39 -38.63 -18.59
N ALA A 956 25.59 -39.01 -18.10
CA ALA A 956 26.06 -38.73 -16.74
C ALA A 956 26.01 -37.23 -16.37
N SER A 957 26.16 -36.33 -17.35
CA SER A 957 26.04 -34.88 -17.18
C SER A 957 24.62 -34.37 -16.93
N LYS A 958 23.58 -35.14 -17.31
CA LYS A 958 22.16 -34.82 -17.07
C LYS A 958 21.53 -35.62 -15.91
N LYS A 959 22.29 -36.51 -15.28
CA LYS A 959 21.84 -37.28 -14.10
C LYS A 959 22.04 -36.53 -12.76
N LEU A 960 22.56 -35.30 -12.78
CA LEU A 960 22.95 -34.54 -11.59
C LEU A 960 22.04 -33.33 -11.25
N SER A 961 20.96 -33.09 -11.99
CA SER A 961 20.10 -31.91 -11.79
C SER A 961 18.67 -32.30 -11.40
N PHE A 962 18.35 -32.35 -10.11
CA PHE A 962 17.05 -31.96 -9.51
C PHE A 962 17.00 -32.32 -8.01
N LYS A 963 16.98 -31.32 -7.11
CA LYS A 963 16.41 -31.37 -5.74
C LYS A 963 16.12 -29.92 -5.27
N GLY A 964 14.92 -29.62 -4.77
CA GLY A 964 14.65 -28.42 -3.94
C GLY A 964 15.17 -28.64 -2.52
N TRP A 965 14.92 -27.71 -1.59
CA TRP A 965 15.65 -27.68 -0.31
C TRP A 965 15.25 -28.80 0.66
N GLN A 966 13.99 -29.23 0.65
CA GLN A 966 13.43 -30.08 1.71
C GLN A 966 13.52 -29.37 3.10
N THR A 967 12.85 -29.89 4.13
CA THR A 967 12.86 -29.26 5.48
C THR A 967 14.28 -29.06 6.01
N GLN A 968 15.17 -30.04 5.81
CA GLN A 968 16.55 -29.97 6.27
C GLN A 968 17.38 -28.90 5.54
N GLY A 969 17.15 -28.70 4.23
CA GLY A 969 17.78 -27.59 3.51
C GLY A 969 17.30 -26.23 4.01
N PHE A 970 16.03 -26.10 4.41
CA PHE A 970 15.55 -24.86 5.04
C PHE A 970 16.21 -24.63 6.42
N ILE A 971 16.37 -25.65 7.25
CA ILE A 971 17.10 -25.55 8.53
C ILE A 971 18.56 -25.13 8.28
N ARG A 972 19.23 -25.75 7.31
CA ARG A 972 20.60 -25.40 6.92
C ARG A 972 20.72 -23.96 6.41
N TRP A 973 19.72 -23.48 5.68
CA TRP A 973 19.63 -22.09 5.24
C TRP A 973 19.51 -21.14 6.44
N LEU A 974 18.64 -21.43 7.41
CA LEU A 974 18.48 -20.63 8.64
C LEU A 974 19.78 -20.56 9.45
N ALA A 975 20.49 -21.68 9.60
CA ALA A 975 21.80 -21.71 10.29
C ALA A 975 22.85 -20.86 9.58
N GLY A 976 22.89 -20.90 8.23
CA GLY A 976 23.75 -20.05 7.43
C GLY A 976 23.39 -18.56 7.53
N LEU A 977 22.09 -18.25 7.52
CA LEU A 977 21.56 -16.91 7.67
C LEU A 977 21.92 -16.31 9.04
N ARG A 978 21.72 -17.06 10.14
CA ARG A 978 22.22 -16.70 11.49
C ARG A 978 23.69 -16.32 11.43
N GLY A 979 24.52 -17.18 10.83
CA GLY A 979 25.96 -16.94 10.76
C GLY A 979 26.34 -15.66 10.02
N SER A 980 25.59 -15.29 8.97
CA SER A 980 25.80 -14.02 8.25
C SER A 980 25.46 -12.81 9.11
N TYR A 981 24.31 -12.83 9.79
CA TYR A 981 23.89 -11.75 10.69
C TYR A 981 24.83 -11.60 11.89
N GLU A 982 25.29 -12.72 12.46
CA GLU A 982 26.21 -12.72 13.59
C GLU A 982 27.56 -12.06 13.25
N ARG A 983 28.11 -12.37 12.07
CA ARG A 983 29.36 -11.73 11.60
C ARG A 983 29.20 -10.22 11.43
N ARG A 984 28.08 -9.77 10.86
CA ARG A 984 27.76 -8.35 10.68
C ARG A 984 27.62 -7.64 12.03
N MET A 985 26.91 -8.26 12.97
CA MET A 985 26.74 -7.77 14.34
C MET A 985 28.10 -7.59 15.04
N VAL A 986 28.95 -8.63 15.03
CA VAL A 986 30.27 -8.60 15.69
C VAL A 986 31.14 -7.47 15.12
N ARG A 987 31.17 -7.30 13.80
CA ARG A 987 31.94 -6.25 13.13
C ARG A 987 31.50 -4.85 13.57
N MET A 988 30.20 -4.56 13.47
CA MET A 988 29.64 -3.27 13.89
C MET A 988 29.90 -3.01 15.38
N CYS A 989 29.64 -3.97 16.26
CA CYS A 989 29.78 -3.76 17.71
C CYS A 989 31.24 -3.53 18.16
N ARG A 990 32.23 -4.16 17.51
CA ARG A 990 33.66 -3.88 17.80
C ARG A 990 34.05 -2.44 17.50
N ILE A 991 33.56 -1.90 16.38
CA ILE A 991 33.81 -0.50 15.99
C ILE A 991 33.10 0.44 16.95
N LEU A 992 31.85 0.13 17.32
CA LEU A 992 31.10 0.93 18.29
C LEU A 992 31.75 0.91 19.68
N ASP A 993 32.29 -0.22 20.16
CA ASP A 993 33.02 -0.27 21.44
C ASP A 993 34.26 0.64 21.41
N SER A 994 35.04 0.59 20.33
CA SER A 994 36.28 1.38 20.19
C SER A 994 36.00 2.90 20.14
N GLY A 995 34.84 3.28 19.62
CA GLY A 995 34.36 4.66 19.53
C GLY A 995 33.56 5.18 20.72
N SER A 996 33.32 4.37 21.76
CA SER A 996 32.36 4.75 22.82
C SER A 996 32.83 5.87 23.77
N GLU A 997 34.13 6.22 23.74
CA GLU A 997 34.75 7.18 24.64
C GLU A 997 35.59 8.22 23.87
N ILE A 998 35.64 9.46 24.38
CA ILE A 998 36.57 10.49 23.95
C ILE A 998 37.55 10.85 25.08
N LEU A 999 38.82 11.07 24.72
CA LEU A 999 39.87 11.51 25.65
C LEU A 999 39.98 13.04 25.62
N SER A 1000 39.91 13.66 26.80
CA SER A 1000 40.17 15.09 26.96
C SER A 1000 41.36 15.30 27.91
N VAL A 1001 42.33 16.13 27.51
CA VAL A 1001 43.50 16.43 28.33
C VAL A 1001 43.26 17.76 29.06
N ALA A 1002 43.18 17.72 30.39
CA ALA A 1002 43.14 18.93 31.21
C ALA A 1002 44.56 19.32 31.61
N GLN A 1003 45.00 20.54 31.26
CA GLN A 1003 46.28 21.08 31.73
C GLN A 1003 46.15 21.47 33.21
N SER A 1004 46.88 20.77 34.08
CA SER A 1004 47.10 21.20 35.46
C SER A 1004 48.04 22.41 35.48
N ARG A 1005 47.67 23.48 36.20
CA ARG A 1005 48.52 24.67 36.38
C ARG A 1005 49.70 24.44 37.34
N ARG A 1006 49.84 23.25 37.95
CA ARG A 1006 51.01 22.88 38.78
C ARG A 1006 51.30 21.37 38.65
N SER A 1007 52.57 21.06 38.33
CA SER A 1007 53.21 19.73 38.19
C SER A 1007 53.07 18.98 36.86
N ASP A 1008 54.12 18.22 36.51
CA ASP A 1008 54.41 17.49 35.25
C ASP A 1008 53.44 16.33 34.93
N TRP A 1009 52.22 16.32 35.48
CA TRP A 1009 51.22 15.29 35.26
C TRP A 1009 50.04 15.83 34.44
N GLN A 1010 49.77 15.21 33.30
CA GLN A 1010 48.57 15.47 32.50
C GLN A 1010 47.39 14.63 33.04
N ILE A 1011 46.27 15.29 33.38
CA ILE A 1011 45.04 14.58 33.74
C ILE A 1011 44.29 14.28 32.45
N VAL A 1012 44.24 13.00 32.07
CA VAL A 1012 43.45 12.51 30.93
C VAL A 1012 42.06 12.13 31.45
N ASN A 1013 41.06 12.96 31.12
CA ASN A 1013 39.66 12.69 31.42
C ASN A 1013 39.03 11.91 30.25
N LYS A 1014 38.62 10.67 30.53
CA LYS A 1014 37.78 9.86 29.64
C LYS A 1014 36.32 10.26 29.81
N ARG A 1015 35.64 10.62 28.72
CA ARG A 1015 34.20 10.88 28.70
C ARG A 1015 33.51 9.82 27.85
N LYS A 1016 32.49 9.15 28.41
CA LYS A 1016 31.62 8.22 27.70
C LYS A 1016 30.64 9.01 26.83
N LEU A 1017 30.50 8.63 25.56
CA LEU A 1017 29.57 9.27 24.61
C LEU A 1017 28.28 8.48 24.46
N TYR A 1018 28.39 7.15 24.54
CA TYR A 1018 27.25 6.24 24.52
C TYR A 1018 27.61 4.91 25.19
N THR A 1019 26.59 4.17 25.59
CA THR A 1019 26.67 2.80 26.12
C THR A 1019 25.71 1.91 25.38
N PHE A 1020 26.02 0.62 25.25
CA PHE A 1020 25.14 -0.34 24.59
C PHE A 1020 25.49 -1.76 25.02
N GLN A 1021 24.55 -2.69 24.83
CA GLN A 1021 24.81 -4.10 24.95
C GLN A 1021 24.96 -4.73 23.57
N TRP A 1022 25.87 -5.68 23.45
CA TRP A 1022 25.94 -6.47 22.22
C TRP A 1022 24.67 -7.29 22.09
N PRO A 1023 23.90 -7.14 20.99
CA PRO A 1023 22.66 -7.85 20.83
C PRO A 1023 22.91 -9.35 20.81
N ARG A 1024 22.04 -10.09 21.50
CA ARG A 1024 22.11 -11.56 21.56
C ARG A 1024 21.29 -12.22 20.47
N ALA A 1025 20.41 -11.48 19.82
CA ALA A 1025 19.67 -11.93 18.66
C ALA A 1025 19.20 -10.75 17.80
N GLY A 1026 18.65 -11.05 16.62
CA GLY A 1026 17.98 -10.06 15.78
C GLY A 1026 18.90 -9.30 14.85
N MET A 1027 18.59 -8.03 14.60
CA MET A 1027 19.31 -7.23 13.59
C MET A 1027 19.58 -5.79 14.01
N PHE A 1028 19.43 -5.49 15.31
CA PHE A 1028 19.53 -4.15 15.85
C PHE A 1028 20.53 -4.05 17.00
N VAL A 1029 21.28 -2.96 17.04
CA VAL A 1029 22.06 -2.51 18.21
C VAL A 1029 21.33 -1.32 18.81
N TRP A 1030 21.13 -1.35 20.13
CA TRP A 1030 20.44 -0.30 20.88
C TRP A 1030 21.42 0.45 21.76
N LEU A 1031 21.67 1.71 21.44
CA LEU A 1031 22.64 2.55 22.11
C LEU A 1031 21.92 3.57 22.99
N ARG A 1032 22.34 3.69 24.25
CA ARG A 1032 22.03 4.82 25.11
C ARG A 1032 23.08 5.90 24.87
N MET A 1033 22.68 7.03 24.31
CA MET A 1033 23.51 8.21 24.12
C MET A 1033 23.61 8.99 25.43
N GLU A 1034 24.83 9.36 25.83
CA GLU A 1034 25.10 10.17 27.03
C GLU A 1034 24.93 11.66 26.75
N LEU A 1035 23.83 12.04 26.09
CA LEU A 1035 23.57 13.40 25.59
C LEU A 1035 23.60 14.45 26.70
N GLU A 1036 23.33 14.07 27.95
CA GLU A 1036 23.46 14.93 29.13
C GLU A 1036 24.90 15.40 29.36
N SER A 1037 25.88 14.67 28.84
CA SER A 1037 27.30 15.03 28.88
C SER A 1037 27.71 16.00 27.76
N HIS A 1038 26.81 16.31 26.82
CA HIS A 1038 27.10 17.21 25.72
C HIS A 1038 27.29 18.65 26.24
N PRO A 1039 28.30 19.41 25.77
CA PRO A 1039 28.62 20.74 26.32
C PRO A 1039 27.52 21.81 26.21
N LEU A 1040 26.56 21.62 25.30
CA LEU A 1040 25.40 22.49 25.12
C LEU A 1040 24.12 21.97 25.79
N PHE A 1041 24.16 20.82 26.46
CA PHE A 1041 22.99 20.29 27.15
C PHE A 1041 22.52 21.27 28.24
N GLY A 1042 21.26 21.71 28.19
CA GLY A 1042 20.70 22.70 29.10
C GLY A 1042 21.16 24.16 28.86
N ALA A 1043 21.99 24.42 27.85
CA ALA A 1043 22.33 25.79 27.44
C ALA A 1043 21.10 26.50 26.82
N ARG A 1044 21.13 27.83 26.78
CA ARG A 1044 20.00 28.64 26.29
C ARG A 1044 20.04 28.76 24.77
N MET A 1045 18.92 28.46 24.12
CA MET A 1045 18.68 28.75 22.70
C MET A 1045 18.34 30.23 22.51
N GLY A 1046 18.33 30.72 21.27
CA GLY A 1046 18.06 32.11 20.88
C GLY A 1046 16.68 32.61 21.29
N ASN A 1047 15.71 31.69 21.42
CA ASN A 1047 14.37 31.98 21.96
C ASN A 1047 14.33 32.01 23.51
N GLY A 1048 15.46 31.81 24.18
CA GLY A 1048 15.60 31.83 25.64
C GLY A 1048 15.22 30.53 26.36
N SER A 1049 14.73 29.50 25.66
CA SER A 1049 14.42 28.19 26.26
C SER A 1049 15.69 27.32 26.41
N PRO A 1050 15.75 26.41 27.40
CA PRO A 1050 16.88 25.50 27.55
C PRO A 1050 16.85 24.41 26.47
N LEU A 1051 18.01 24.07 25.90
CA LEU A 1051 18.16 22.94 24.98
C LEU A 1051 17.94 21.62 25.74
N LYS A 1052 16.79 21.00 25.50
CA LYS A 1052 16.38 19.73 26.10
C LYS A 1052 16.88 18.53 25.29
N GLY A 1053 16.81 17.35 25.91
CA GLY A 1053 17.32 16.09 25.36
C GLY A 1053 16.72 15.69 24.01
N LEU A 1054 15.40 15.86 23.82
CA LEU A 1054 14.73 15.53 22.56
C LEU A 1054 15.27 16.35 21.38
N ALA A 1055 15.34 17.67 21.53
CA ALA A 1055 15.91 18.56 20.51
C ALA A 1055 17.38 18.21 20.22
N LEU A 1056 18.20 17.98 21.24
CA LEU A 1056 19.61 17.63 21.04
C LEU A 1056 19.78 16.26 20.35
N SER A 1057 18.94 15.27 20.68
CA SER A 1057 18.88 13.97 20.00
C SER A 1057 18.53 14.12 18.52
N THR A 1058 17.51 14.92 18.22
CA THR A 1058 17.09 15.22 16.84
C THR A 1058 18.21 15.91 16.06
N ALA A 1059 18.86 16.91 16.66
CA ALA A 1059 20.00 17.60 16.05
C ALA A 1059 21.17 16.65 15.75
N LEU A 1060 21.48 15.71 16.67
CA LEU A 1060 22.50 14.69 16.44
C LEU A 1060 22.13 13.78 15.26
N MET A 1061 20.89 13.31 15.18
CA MET A 1061 20.44 12.46 14.07
C MET A 1061 20.64 13.18 12.72
N ILE A 1062 20.23 14.43 12.62
CA ILE A 1062 20.37 15.23 11.39
C ILE A 1062 21.84 15.46 11.07
N PHE A 1063 22.64 15.84 12.08
CA PHE A 1063 24.07 16.04 11.93
C PHE A 1063 24.75 14.80 11.32
N LEU A 1064 24.39 13.59 11.77
CA LEU A 1064 24.90 12.34 11.23
C LEU A 1064 24.53 12.13 9.75
N THR A 1065 23.41 12.66 9.25
CA THR A 1065 23.04 12.55 7.82
C THR A 1065 23.86 13.47 6.90
N THR A 1066 24.54 14.48 7.46
CA THR A 1066 25.31 15.45 6.68
C THR A 1066 26.70 14.92 6.27
N LYS A 1067 27.34 15.57 5.29
CA LYS A 1067 28.74 15.27 4.95
C LYS A 1067 29.67 15.70 6.12
N PRO A 1068 30.67 14.88 6.49
CA PRO A 1068 31.14 13.67 5.80
C PRO A 1068 30.49 12.35 6.27
N TYR A 1069 29.66 12.36 7.31
CA TYR A 1069 29.19 11.16 8.01
C TYR A 1069 28.14 10.38 7.21
N ARG A 1070 27.05 11.00 6.77
CA ARG A 1070 26.00 10.38 5.94
C ARG A 1070 25.51 9.03 6.49
N VAL A 1071 25.21 8.98 7.78
CA VAL A 1071 24.63 7.82 8.46
C VAL A 1071 23.23 8.19 8.94
N LEU A 1072 22.25 7.37 8.60
CA LEU A 1072 20.89 7.47 9.11
C LEU A 1072 20.68 6.43 10.22
N VAL A 1073 20.04 6.86 11.29
CA VAL A 1073 19.82 6.07 12.52
C VAL A 1073 18.38 6.23 13.00
N GLY A 1074 17.84 5.22 13.66
CA GLY A 1074 16.50 5.31 14.25
C GLY A 1074 16.57 5.88 15.66
N THR A 1075 16.04 7.07 15.90
CA THR A 1075 15.98 7.64 17.26
C THR A 1075 15.00 6.87 18.13
N GLY A 1076 15.30 6.72 19.42
CA GLY A 1076 14.49 5.97 20.37
C GLY A 1076 13.10 6.58 20.61
N ALA A 1077 12.96 7.89 20.39
CA ALA A 1077 11.69 8.59 20.38
C ALA A 1077 10.66 7.92 19.45
N ILE A 1078 11.08 7.47 18.26
CA ILE A 1078 10.22 6.80 17.27
C ILE A 1078 9.60 5.51 17.83
N PHE A 1079 10.30 4.82 18.73
CA PHE A 1079 9.90 3.52 19.27
C PHE A 1079 9.23 3.61 20.64
N SER A 1080 8.96 4.81 21.14
CA SER A 1080 8.41 4.99 22.48
C SER A 1080 6.95 4.54 22.53
N ALA A 1081 6.59 3.70 23.50
CA ALA A 1081 5.24 3.16 23.61
C ALA A 1081 4.18 4.22 23.97
N THR A 1082 4.60 5.32 24.59
CA THR A 1082 3.75 6.45 24.98
C THR A 1082 4.50 7.77 24.82
N GLU A 1083 3.76 8.87 24.77
CA GLU A 1083 4.31 10.22 24.67
C GLU A 1083 5.24 10.55 25.85
N LYS A 1084 4.81 10.24 27.08
CA LYS A 1084 5.64 10.40 28.27
C LYS A 1084 7.00 9.70 28.14
N ILE A 1085 7.03 8.49 27.58
CA ILE A 1085 8.29 7.77 27.36
C ILE A 1085 9.13 8.48 26.31
N ARG A 1086 8.52 9.02 25.24
CA ARG A 1086 9.20 9.78 24.19
C ARG A 1086 9.97 10.97 24.79
N GLU A 1087 9.30 11.73 25.66
CA GLU A 1087 9.84 12.93 26.29
C GLU A 1087 10.86 12.66 27.40
N GLU A 1088 10.65 11.62 28.22
CA GLU A 1088 11.46 11.37 29.41
C GLU A 1088 12.65 10.44 29.12
N GLU A 1089 12.49 9.45 28.22
CA GLU A 1089 13.46 8.37 28.00
C GLU A 1089 13.87 8.19 26.53
N GLY A 1090 12.95 8.33 25.57
CA GLY A 1090 13.16 7.93 24.18
C GLY A 1090 14.28 8.67 23.46
N TRP A 1091 14.45 9.95 23.75
CA TRP A 1091 15.55 10.77 23.20
C TRP A 1091 16.95 10.31 23.62
N LYS A 1092 17.06 9.48 24.67
CA LYS A 1092 18.35 8.96 25.14
C LYS A 1092 18.86 7.82 24.27
N TYR A 1093 18.07 7.27 23.36
CA TYR A 1093 18.41 6.02 22.68
C TYR A 1093 18.44 6.11 21.16
N PHE A 1094 19.30 5.31 20.53
CA PHE A 1094 19.47 5.19 19.09
C PHE A 1094 19.49 3.70 18.70
N ARG A 1095 18.81 3.34 17.61
CA ARG A 1095 18.80 2.01 16.99
C ARG A 1095 19.63 2.01 15.71
N LEU A 1096 20.63 1.14 15.66
CA LEU A 1096 21.43 0.88 14.47
C LEU A 1096 21.08 -0.50 13.90
N CYS A 1097 20.90 -0.61 12.58
CA CYS A 1097 20.60 -1.86 11.90
C CYS A 1097 21.84 -2.38 11.17
N PHE A 1098 22.23 -3.63 11.42
CA PHE A 1098 23.37 -4.27 10.73
C PHE A 1098 22.96 -5.19 9.58
N ALA A 1099 21.68 -5.19 9.20
CA ALA A 1099 21.15 -6.00 8.10
C ALA A 1099 20.96 -5.23 6.78
N ALA A 1100 20.77 -3.91 6.83
CA ALA A 1100 20.32 -3.12 5.67
C ALA A 1100 21.39 -2.94 4.58
N GLU A 1101 22.64 -2.73 4.99
CA GLU A 1101 23.74 -2.39 4.09
C GLU A 1101 24.45 -3.63 3.51
N GLU A 1102 25.22 -3.43 2.43
CA GLU A 1102 26.15 -4.45 1.95
C GLU A 1102 27.22 -4.77 3.00
N GLU A 1103 27.79 -5.98 2.94
CA GLU A 1103 28.72 -6.46 3.98
C GLU A 1103 29.95 -5.55 4.16
N ASP A 1104 30.44 -4.94 3.08
CA ASP A 1104 31.58 -4.02 3.11
C ASP A 1104 31.22 -2.64 3.71
N ASN A 1105 29.95 -2.25 3.65
CA ASN A 1105 29.48 -0.96 4.19
C ASN A 1105 29.15 -1.01 5.69
N VAL A 1106 29.01 -2.21 6.29
CA VAL A 1106 28.71 -2.35 7.73
C VAL A 1106 29.78 -1.67 8.59
N ASP A 1107 31.05 -1.87 8.26
CA ASP A 1107 32.17 -1.26 8.98
C ASP A 1107 32.18 0.26 8.75
N LEU A 1108 32.06 0.68 7.48
CA LEU A 1108 32.05 2.08 7.10
C LEU A 1108 30.92 2.89 7.77
N ALA A 1109 29.73 2.30 7.89
CA ALA A 1109 28.61 2.92 8.58
C ALA A 1109 28.88 3.07 10.09
N ALA A 1110 29.45 2.06 10.73
CA ALA A 1110 29.83 2.11 12.14
C ALA A 1110 30.94 3.15 12.39
N GLU A 1111 31.98 3.19 11.54
CA GLU A 1111 33.07 4.16 11.61
C GLU A 1111 32.56 5.59 11.46
N ARG A 1112 31.74 5.85 10.43
CA ARG A 1112 31.15 7.19 10.21
C ARG A 1112 30.21 7.62 11.32
N PHE A 1113 29.47 6.67 11.91
CA PHE A 1113 28.65 6.95 13.09
C PHE A 1113 29.52 7.38 14.26
N VAL A 1114 30.58 6.63 14.58
CA VAL A 1114 31.55 6.96 15.64
C VAL A 1114 32.15 8.35 15.41
N ASP A 1115 32.69 8.59 14.21
CA ASP A 1115 33.31 9.86 13.84
C ASP A 1115 32.32 11.03 13.96
N GLY A 1116 31.07 10.81 13.54
CA GLY A 1116 30.00 11.78 13.61
C GLY A 1116 29.60 12.12 15.03
N VAL A 1117 29.47 11.12 15.90
CA VAL A 1117 29.18 11.32 17.33
C VAL A 1117 30.33 12.07 18.02
N HIS A 1118 31.59 11.71 17.74
CA HIS A 1118 32.77 12.41 18.27
C HIS A 1118 32.81 13.88 17.85
N ALA A 1119 32.55 14.15 16.57
CA ALA A 1119 32.52 15.50 16.04
C ALA A 1119 31.34 16.31 16.59
N PHE A 1120 30.17 15.70 16.75
CA PHE A 1120 29.02 16.35 17.37
C PHE A 1120 29.34 16.80 18.80
N TRP A 1121 30.00 15.95 19.60
CA TRP A 1121 30.46 16.32 20.95
C TRP A 1121 31.55 17.40 20.97
N SER A 1122 32.10 17.77 19.82
CA SER A 1122 33.05 18.88 19.66
C SER A 1122 32.35 20.21 19.32
N VAL A 1123 31.06 20.19 19.00
CA VAL A 1123 30.25 21.41 18.77
C VAL A 1123 30.12 22.19 20.08
N ARG A 1124 30.41 23.50 20.03
CA ARG A 1124 30.31 24.44 21.15
C ARG A 1124 29.43 25.64 20.84
N ASP A 1125 29.02 25.76 19.59
CA ASP A 1125 28.24 26.88 19.08
C ASP A 1125 26.77 26.49 19.01
N MET A 1126 25.92 27.27 19.69
CA MET A 1126 24.48 27.02 19.71
C MET A 1126 23.86 27.25 18.32
N GLU A 1127 24.42 28.16 17.51
CA GLU A 1127 23.91 28.47 16.17
C GLU A 1127 23.95 27.24 15.26
N VAL A 1128 24.93 26.35 15.45
CA VAL A 1128 25.01 25.08 14.71
C VAL A 1128 23.84 24.16 15.07
N ILE A 1129 23.49 24.05 16.35
CA ILE A 1129 22.38 23.22 16.81
C ILE A 1129 21.06 23.79 16.32
N GLU A 1130 20.87 25.11 16.45
CA GLU A 1130 19.66 25.80 16.01
C GLU A 1130 19.44 25.63 14.50
N LYS A 1131 20.49 25.77 13.70
CA LYS A 1131 20.40 25.53 12.25
C LYS A 1131 20.01 24.10 11.91
N LEU A 1132 20.54 23.10 12.62
CA LEU A 1132 20.15 21.70 12.43
C LEU A 1132 18.67 21.48 12.80
N LEU A 1133 18.17 22.18 13.82
CA LEU A 1133 16.77 22.11 14.23
C LEU A 1133 15.85 22.90 13.28
N GLU A 1134 16.30 23.99 12.68
CA GLU A 1134 15.55 24.72 11.64
C GLU A 1134 15.37 23.89 10.36
N GLU A 1135 16.31 22.99 10.06
CA GLU A 1135 16.14 21.99 8.99
C GLU A 1135 14.97 21.03 9.28
N VAL A 1136 14.58 20.87 10.56
CA VAL A 1136 13.32 20.25 11.00
C VAL A 1136 12.20 21.28 11.09
N GLY A 1137 12.49 22.53 11.48
CA GLY A 1137 11.51 23.61 11.67
C GLY A 1137 10.73 24.02 10.42
N GLY A 1138 11.17 23.60 9.24
CA GLY A 1138 10.33 23.55 8.03
C GLY A 1138 9.14 22.57 8.10
N LEU A 1139 9.07 21.78 9.18
CA LEU A 1139 8.00 20.88 9.62
C LEU A 1139 7.41 21.29 10.99
N GLU A 1140 7.92 22.34 11.66
CA GLU A 1140 7.49 22.76 13.02
C GLU A 1140 6.81 24.14 13.07
N THR A 1141 6.06 24.53 12.04
CA THR A 1141 5.15 25.69 12.14
C THR A 1141 3.68 25.28 12.13
N GLN A 1142 3.33 24.33 13.00
CA GLN A 1142 1.97 24.15 13.51
C GLN A 1142 2.06 23.92 15.02
N SER A 1143 1.10 24.50 15.75
CA SER A 1143 1.04 24.63 17.21
C SER A 1143 1.38 23.35 17.99
N GLU A 1144 1.86 23.54 19.23
CA GLU A 1144 2.34 22.55 20.23
C GLU A 1144 1.36 21.41 20.60
N GLU A 1145 0.32 21.12 19.81
CA GLU A 1145 -0.54 19.93 19.96
C GLU A 1145 -0.70 19.11 18.65
N GLU A 1146 -0.22 19.58 17.49
CA GLU A 1146 -0.45 18.90 16.18
C GLU A 1146 0.83 18.38 15.50
N GLY A 1147 2.03 18.87 15.86
CA GLY A 1147 3.32 18.43 15.29
C GLY A 1147 3.76 17.01 15.65
N GLU A 1148 2.98 16.29 16.46
CA GLU A 1148 3.37 14.99 17.03
C GLU A 1148 3.01 13.79 16.14
N GLN A 1149 2.12 13.97 15.16
CA GLN A 1149 1.69 12.90 14.24
C GLN A 1149 2.62 12.73 13.02
N GLU A 1150 3.36 13.77 12.60
CA GLU A 1150 4.25 13.68 11.42
C GLU A 1150 5.55 12.89 11.69
N LEU A 1151 6.08 12.94 12.91
CA LEU A 1151 7.21 12.08 13.32
C LEU A 1151 6.86 10.59 13.35
N MET A 1152 5.57 10.24 13.56
CA MET A 1152 5.08 8.87 13.40
C MET A 1152 4.99 8.45 11.91
N GLN A 1153 4.76 9.38 10.98
CA GLN A 1153 4.77 9.09 9.54
C GLN A 1153 6.18 8.81 8.99
N LEU A 1154 7.23 9.46 9.53
CA LEU A 1154 8.63 9.12 9.22
C LEU A 1154 9.00 7.69 9.67
N GLY A 1155 8.35 7.17 10.72
CA GLY A 1155 8.45 5.77 11.15
C GLY A 1155 7.90 4.77 10.12
N GLY A 1156 7.03 5.20 9.20
CA GLY A 1156 6.51 4.40 8.09
C GLY A 1156 7.51 4.22 6.95
N PHE A 1157 8.35 5.21 6.68
CA PHE A 1157 9.44 5.12 5.69
C PHE A 1157 10.67 4.33 6.21
N MET A 1158 10.81 4.18 7.52
CA MET A 1158 11.93 3.49 8.18
C MET A 1158 11.56 2.10 8.77
N GLY A 1159 10.36 1.61 8.46
CA GLY A 1159 9.86 0.29 8.86
C GLY A 1159 10.33 -0.83 7.93
N CYS A 1160 10.96 -1.84 8.52
CA CYS A 1160 11.38 -3.07 7.84
C CYS A 1160 10.20 -3.99 7.51
#